data_AF-F4PMP9-F1
#
_entry.id   AF-F4PMP9-F1
#
_cell.length_a   1.000
_cell.length_b   1.000
_cell.length_c   1.000
_cell.angle_alpha   90.00
_cell.angle_beta   90.00
_cell.angle_gamma   90.00
#
_symmetry.space_group_name_H-M   'P 1'
#
loop_
_entity.id
_entity.type
_entity.pdbx_description
1 polymer ?
#
loop_
_entity_poly.entity_id
_entity_poly.type
_entity_poly.pdbx_seq_one_letter_code
_entity_poly.pdbx_strand_id
1 'polypeptide(L)'
;MNNKEVNINNLFKSLLQSSYIRKKIFNHVEIIHQSINDSYKNHHIRSLKSNQIVTLCECIKVYRNDLFIKHFDSVYQSVSKDQHNYHLLDENEDVDDEDTNNDHNSFVGILTRHVVLNGDLEMFDRICKDHLDDISNKCGFYSQWESFGNLINKLTTQQQHSTNNNENNSNESKYEIIFEMVSKLILFGCLDLRSNLFIGALECDNNQEIIKWIRDSFDDSKEGFKKLCQESNVFQSIERYATTSTLELIDFKLQLLNSPILLSNRASLHGNLDFLTYMYDIKEFKPLFQHDSCAQLQVSLLGGHLECANFLITVTKQGGVPLLYRMIDPLIMSLDLVKRLVDSQCKITDFDGLIESAIKLNQPETLEFILLQRVTDTHAIYKKFVTMSLGVNNPIITEMLLDKFFSSSEGRPPQTFIVDYNDDNICYGPLLLLFNKGHTIEISPFNSLTNVRTKRYQIPTSPQTIQLLIDRLSIESGNIQPWVILSSVKHPDFKNTKLLRDTISVINQHHRQDLGLFKRILRYDILPELCKKGLVQVVECFESIEGLFLECGVRLFGTALQHKHIQLALFIGQMIATQFKKMDDLKPQILASFYFIDNDQDFEMMWDVIQPWTSPSLFVTKAISSSANFAFSQRHRVTNTIDRIIKHYTRYYNGPEKDQYNMTPLALNNELEIDPLNIHHLFNYYRDCPVIDFTDFNIDQYYIQTDGIIPFTKK
;
A
#
# COMPACT_ATOMS: atom_id res chain seq x y z
N MET A 1 -18.35 -48.17 3.58
CA MET A 1 -17.81 -46.89 3.11
C MET A 1 -18.40 -45.79 3.98
N ASN A 2 -17.71 -45.44 5.06
CA ASN A 2 -18.02 -44.27 5.88
C ASN A 2 -16.88 -43.28 5.64
N ASN A 3 -17.13 -42.24 4.86
CA ASN A 3 -16.24 -41.08 4.77
C ASN A 3 -16.23 -40.41 6.14
N LYS A 4 -15.13 -40.58 6.88
CA LYS A 4 -14.85 -39.75 8.04
C LYS A 4 -14.05 -38.55 7.56
N GLU A 5 -14.73 -37.41 7.40
CA GLU A 5 -14.09 -36.11 7.32
C GLU A 5 -13.09 -35.95 8.47
N VAL A 6 -11.85 -35.61 8.15
CA VAL A 6 -10.89 -35.10 9.13
C VAL A 6 -11.45 -33.79 9.66
N ASN A 7 -12.01 -33.86 10.86
CA ASN A 7 -12.69 -32.76 11.50
C ASN A 7 -11.63 -31.73 11.97
N ILE A 8 -11.57 -30.56 11.33
CA ILE A 8 -10.75 -29.42 11.77
C ILE A 8 -10.97 -29.12 13.27
N ASN A 9 -12.16 -29.41 13.80
CA ASN A 9 -12.44 -29.29 15.24
C ASN A 9 -11.62 -30.25 16.11
N ASN A 10 -11.23 -31.43 15.62
CA ASN A 10 -10.37 -32.36 16.35
C ASN A 10 -8.92 -31.88 16.39
N LEU A 11 -8.43 -31.25 15.31
CA LEU A 11 -7.11 -30.61 15.27
C LEU A 11 -7.07 -29.36 16.18
N PHE A 12 -8.13 -28.55 16.15
CA PHE A 12 -8.27 -27.40 17.04
C PHE A 12 -8.41 -27.83 18.51
N LYS A 13 -9.16 -28.92 18.78
CA LYS A 13 -9.27 -29.52 20.12
C LYS A 13 -7.94 -30.10 20.60
N SER A 14 -7.15 -30.77 19.76
CA SER A 14 -5.85 -31.33 20.15
C SER A 14 -4.81 -30.24 20.46
N LEU A 15 -4.79 -29.15 19.68
CA LEU A 15 -4.00 -27.94 19.97
C LEU A 15 -4.38 -27.32 21.33
N LEU A 16 -5.67 -27.20 21.62
CA LEU A 16 -6.17 -26.69 22.91
C LEU A 16 -5.97 -27.68 24.07
N GLN A 17 -5.75 -28.96 23.80
CA GLN A 17 -5.45 -29.97 24.82
C GLN A 17 -3.95 -30.07 25.12
N SER A 18 -3.06 -29.55 24.27
CA SER A 18 -1.64 -29.41 24.59
C SER A 18 -1.46 -28.58 25.86
N SER A 19 -0.92 -29.19 26.92
CA SER A 19 -0.64 -28.48 28.19
C SER A 19 0.29 -27.29 27.99
N TYR A 20 1.16 -27.34 26.98
CA TYR A 20 2.08 -26.26 26.67
C TYR A 20 1.40 -25.11 25.94
N ILE A 21 0.65 -25.39 24.88
CA ILE A 21 -0.13 -24.37 24.16
C ILE A 21 -1.11 -23.70 25.13
N ARG A 22 -1.76 -24.48 26.00
CA ARG A 22 -2.56 -23.94 27.10
C ARG A 22 -1.73 -23.01 27.97
N LYS A 23 -0.58 -23.44 28.47
CA LYS A 23 0.29 -22.63 29.33
C LYS A 23 0.81 -21.36 28.64
N LYS A 24 1.08 -21.40 27.33
CA LYS A 24 1.46 -20.24 26.49
C LYS A 24 0.28 -19.29 26.26
N ILE A 25 -0.89 -19.82 25.92
CA ILE A 25 -2.14 -19.05 25.83
C ILE A 25 -2.43 -18.39 27.19
N PHE A 26 -2.36 -19.15 28.28
CA PHE A 26 -2.58 -18.65 29.64
C PHE A 26 -1.50 -17.65 30.07
N ASN A 27 -0.21 -17.85 29.76
CA ASN A 27 0.84 -16.86 30.00
C ASN A 27 0.61 -15.58 29.18
N HIS A 28 0.21 -15.70 27.91
CA HIS A 28 -0.14 -14.53 27.11
C HIS A 28 -1.38 -13.84 27.66
N VAL A 29 -2.39 -14.58 28.11
CA VAL A 29 -3.58 -14.05 28.79
C VAL A 29 -3.20 -13.39 30.13
N GLU A 30 -2.21 -13.92 30.85
CA GLU A 30 -1.70 -13.38 32.11
C GLU A 30 -0.87 -12.10 31.90
N ILE A 31 0.01 -12.07 30.88
CA ILE A 31 0.73 -10.87 30.42
C ILE A 31 -0.25 -9.82 29.93
N ILE A 32 -1.29 -10.23 29.21
CA ILE A 32 -2.40 -9.38 28.80
C ILE A 32 -3.16 -8.87 30.04
N HIS A 33 -3.39 -9.71 31.06
CA HIS A 33 -3.99 -9.33 32.35
C HIS A 33 -3.14 -8.30 33.12
N GLN A 34 -1.82 -8.46 33.13
CA GLN A 34 -0.88 -7.51 33.72
C GLN A 34 -0.87 -6.20 32.93
N SER A 35 -0.82 -6.27 31.60
CA SER A 35 -0.95 -5.10 30.71
C SER A 35 -2.28 -4.36 30.87
N ILE A 36 -3.39 -5.06 31.18
CA ILE A 36 -4.67 -4.45 31.52
C ILE A 36 -4.56 -3.72 32.86
N ASN A 37 -4.05 -4.36 33.91
CA ASN A 37 -3.87 -3.74 35.23
C ASN A 37 -2.97 -2.49 35.16
N ASP A 38 -1.98 -2.50 34.29
CA ASP A 38 -1.08 -1.37 34.06
C ASP A 38 -1.73 -0.29 33.16
N SER A 39 -2.51 -0.68 32.15
CA SER A 39 -3.23 0.24 31.25
C SER A 39 -4.43 0.92 31.92
N TYR A 40 -5.03 0.34 32.97
CA TYR A 40 -6.10 0.97 33.75
C TYR A 40 -5.66 2.26 34.45
N LYS A 41 -4.35 2.53 34.51
CA LYS A 41 -3.81 3.78 35.05
C LYS A 41 -3.73 4.91 34.03
N ASN A 42 -3.84 4.66 32.71
CA ASN A 42 -3.75 5.71 31.68
C ASN A 42 -4.68 5.46 30.47
N HIS A 43 -5.70 6.32 30.35
CA HIS A 43 -6.54 6.64 29.18
C HIS A 43 -7.79 5.80 28.80
N HIS A 44 -8.82 6.57 28.43
CA HIS A 44 -10.14 6.18 27.94
C HIS A 44 -10.09 5.52 26.55
N ILE A 45 -10.15 4.19 26.51
CA ILE A 45 -10.53 3.44 25.31
C ILE A 45 -12.06 3.36 25.27
N ARG A 46 -12.69 3.85 24.19
CA ARG A 46 -14.15 3.77 23.99
C ARG A 46 -14.60 2.31 23.91
N SER A 47 -15.38 1.88 24.89
CA SER A 47 -15.83 0.49 25.06
C SER A 47 -16.95 0.11 24.08
N LEU A 48 -16.72 -0.88 23.21
CA LEU A 48 -17.82 -1.66 22.62
C LEU A 48 -18.57 -2.40 23.73
N LYS A 49 -19.90 -2.45 23.68
CA LYS A 49 -20.72 -3.17 24.67
C LYS A 49 -20.59 -4.69 24.45
N SER A 50 -20.83 -5.50 25.48
CA SER A 50 -20.62 -6.97 25.42
C SER A 50 -21.47 -7.67 24.36
N ASN A 51 -22.62 -7.10 24.02
CA ASN A 51 -23.53 -7.58 22.99
C ASN A 51 -23.10 -7.21 21.55
N GLN A 52 -21.96 -6.54 21.38
CA GLN A 52 -21.42 -6.12 20.08
C GLN A 52 -20.17 -6.94 19.66
N ILE A 53 -19.77 -7.93 20.48
CA ILE A 53 -18.60 -8.79 20.28
C ILE A 53 -19.09 -10.23 20.28
N VAL A 54 -18.88 -10.94 19.17
CA VAL A 54 -19.62 -12.14 18.78
C VAL A 54 -18.70 -13.36 18.58
N THR A 55 -17.38 -13.17 18.44
CA THR A 55 -16.41 -14.30 18.33
C THR A 55 -15.12 -14.11 19.15
N LEU A 56 -14.35 -15.18 19.35
CA LEU A 56 -13.11 -15.19 20.13
C LEU A 56 -12.01 -14.28 19.53
N CYS A 57 -11.89 -14.29 18.20
CA CYS A 57 -10.96 -13.44 17.44
C CYS A 57 -11.30 -11.95 17.60
N GLU A 58 -12.58 -11.64 17.79
CA GLU A 58 -13.08 -10.28 17.99
C GLU A 58 -12.72 -9.74 19.38
N CYS A 59 -12.78 -10.58 20.42
CA CYS A 59 -12.33 -10.22 21.76
C CYS A 59 -10.84 -9.85 21.80
N ILE A 60 -9.98 -10.60 21.06
CA ILE A 60 -8.55 -10.33 20.93
C ILE A 60 -8.31 -8.99 20.21
N LYS A 61 -9.00 -8.74 19.10
CA LYS A 61 -8.81 -7.53 18.26
C LYS A 61 -9.26 -6.22 18.93
N VAL A 62 -10.23 -6.27 19.83
CA VAL A 62 -10.76 -5.08 20.53
C VAL A 62 -10.27 -4.93 21.97
N TYR A 63 -9.27 -5.73 22.36
CA TYR A 63 -8.66 -5.73 23.70
C TYR A 63 -9.68 -5.89 24.84
N ARG A 64 -10.82 -6.55 24.58
CA ARG A 64 -11.85 -6.88 25.59
C ARG A 64 -11.57 -8.26 26.16
N ASN A 65 -10.48 -8.30 26.91
CA ASN A 65 -9.91 -9.54 27.41
C ASN A 65 -10.81 -10.22 28.46
N ASP A 66 -11.68 -9.47 29.13
CA ASP A 66 -12.75 -9.99 30.00
C ASP A 66 -13.77 -10.85 29.22
N LEU A 67 -14.15 -10.39 28.03
CA LEU A 67 -15.05 -11.12 27.13
C LEU A 67 -14.32 -12.23 26.38
N PHE A 68 -13.03 -12.05 26.08
CA PHE A 68 -12.17 -13.13 25.57
C PHE A 68 -12.18 -14.32 26.52
N ILE A 69 -11.89 -14.08 27.81
CA ILE A 69 -11.86 -15.13 28.83
C ILE A 69 -13.22 -15.79 28.97
N LYS A 70 -14.30 -15.01 29.03
CA LYS A 70 -15.66 -15.57 29.13
C LYS A 70 -16.05 -16.42 27.92
N HIS A 71 -15.68 -15.99 26.71
CA HIS A 71 -15.98 -16.72 25.48
C HIS A 71 -15.08 -17.96 25.34
N PHE A 72 -13.80 -17.84 25.70
CA PHE A 72 -12.85 -18.93 25.78
C PHE A 72 -13.29 -19.98 26.80
N ASP A 73 -13.72 -19.57 28.00
CA ASP A 73 -14.26 -20.47 29.03
C ASP A 73 -15.52 -21.19 28.56
N SER A 74 -16.39 -20.50 27.80
CA SER A 74 -17.58 -21.12 27.20
C SER A 74 -17.22 -22.18 26.16
N VAL A 75 -16.24 -21.89 25.29
CA VAL A 75 -15.72 -22.84 24.30
C VAL A 75 -14.94 -23.97 24.98
N TYR A 76 -14.21 -23.67 26.04
CA TYR A 76 -13.49 -24.66 26.84
C TYR A 76 -14.45 -25.59 27.57
N GLN A 77 -15.54 -25.08 28.12
CA GLN A 77 -16.57 -25.91 28.77
C GLN A 77 -17.36 -26.76 27.78
N SER A 78 -17.55 -26.32 26.53
CA SER A 78 -18.15 -27.17 25.49
C SER A 78 -17.17 -28.26 25.04
N VAL A 79 -15.87 -27.97 24.97
CA VAL A 79 -14.81 -28.93 24.63
C VAL A 79 -14.52 -29.92 25.78
N SER A 80 -14.59 -29.47 27.03
CA SER A 80 -14.28 -30.26 28.24
C SER A 80 -15.36 -31.29 28.60
N LYS A 81 -16.54 -31.24 27.98
CA LYS A 81 -17.63 -32.20 28.23
C LYS A 81 -17.47 -33.51 27.45
N ASP A 82 -16.55 -33.58 26.48
CA ASP A 82 -16.30 -34.76 25.63
C ASP A 82 -15.02 -35.53 26.02
N GLN A 83 -14.59 -35.48 27.28
CA GLN A 83 -13.29 -35.99 27.73
C GLN A 83 -13.23 -37.51 27.96
N HIS A 84 -13.29 -38.34 26.91
CA HIS A 84 -12.68 -39.68 26.98
C HIS A 84 -11.89 -40.01 25.70
N ASN A 85 -10.56 -40.12 25.87
CA ASN A 85 -9.49 -40.63 24.99
C ASN A 85 -9.27 -39.97 23.63
N TYR A 86 -8.27 -39.08 23.51
CA TYR A 86 -7.52 -38.88 22.26
C TYR A 86 -6.07 -38.48 22.53
N HIS A 87 -5.13 -39.33 22.09
CA HIS A 87 -3.80 -38.91 21.64
C HIS A 87 -3.96 -38.25 20.26
N LEU A 88 -3.06 -37.34 19.88
CA LEU A 88 -2.91 -36.96 18.46
C LEU A 88 -2.69 -38.27 17.69
N LEU A 89 -3.49 -38.49 16.64
CA LEU A 89 -3.63 -39.76 15.92
C LEU A 89 -2.26 -40.44 15.70
N ASP A 90 -2.10 -41.65 16.23
CA ASP A 90 -1.06 -42.59 15.81
C ASP A 90 -1.30 -42.91 14.32
N GLU A 91 -0.25 -42.88 13.51
CA GLU A 91 -0.25 -43.18 12.06
C GLU A 91 -0.57 -44.65 11.71
N ASN A 92 -1.18 -45.42 12.61
CA ASN A 92 -1.39 -46.85 12.44
C ASN A 92 -2.73 -47.23 11.78
N GLU A 93 -3.45 -46.29 11.17
CA GLU A 93 -4.64 -46.61 10.35
C GLU A 93 -4.37 -46.26 8.89
N ASP A 94 -4.23 -47.30 8.07
CA ASP A 94 -4.09 -47.28 6.61
C ASP A 94 -5.19 -46.43 5.95
N VAL A 95 -4.94 -45.13 5.77
CA VAL A 95 -5.78 -44.23 4.98
C VAL A 95 -4.97 -43.80 3.76
N ASP A 96 -5.15 -44.56 2.67
CA ASP A 96 -4.61 -44.30 1.33
C ASP A 96 -5.30 -43.09 0.62
N ASP A 97 -5.61 -42.00 1.32
CA ASP A 97 -6.09 -40.76 0.69
C ASP A 97 -4.96 -39.72 0.62
N GLU A 98 -4.31 -39.64 -0.55
CA GLU A 98 -3.20 -38.71 -0.84
C GLU A 98 -3.53 -37.24 -0.50
N ASP A 99 -4.80 -36.83 -0.61
CA ASP A 99 -5.24 -35.45 -0.34
C ASP A 99 -5.20 -35.09 1.16
N THR A 100 -5.55 -36.01 2.07
CA THR A 100 -5.55 -35.73 3.52
C THR A 100 -4.15 -35.72 4.12
N ASN A 101 -3.24 -36.55 3.57
CA ASN A 101 -1.83 -36.55 3.97
C ASN A 101 -1.15 -35.23 3.54
N ASN A 102 -1.55 -34.64 2.41
CA ASN A 102 -1.03 -33.35 1.97
C ASN A 102 -1.45 -32.19 2.90
N ASP A 103 -2.70 -32.15 3.37
CA ASP A 103 -3.18 -31.11 4.28
C ASP A 103 -2.50 -31.18 5.66
N HIS A 104 -2.29 -32.38 6.19
CA HIS A 104 -1.57 -32.59 7.45
C HIS A 104 -0.11 -32.10 7.36
N ASN A 105 0.60 -32.53 6.31
CA ASN A 105 1.99 -32.12 6.07
C ASN A 105 2.11 -30.60 5.82
N SER A 106 1.14 -30.01 5.13
CA SER A 106 1.06 -28.56 4.93
C SER A 106 0.89 -27.82 6.27
N PHE A 107 -0.01 -28.28 7.14
CA PHE A 107 -0.21 -27.69 8.46
C PHE A 107 1.04 -27.81 9.35
N VAL A 108 1.64 -29.00 9.43
CA VAL A 108 2.87 -29.23 10.20
C VAL A 108 4.00 -28.36 9.66
N GLY A 109 4.13 -28.21 8.35
CA GLY A 109 5.10 -27.32 7.72
C GLY A 109 4.90 -25.85 8.08
N ILE A 110 3.66 -25.34 8.01
CA ILE A 110 3.30 -23.97 8.39
C ILE A 110 3.58 -23.73 9.89
N LEU A 111 3.19 -24.67 10.75
CA LEU A 111 3.39 -24.58 12.18
C LEU A 111 4.88 -24.58 12.54
N THR A 112 5.65 -25.48 11.96
CA THR A 112 7.12 -25.54 12.12
C THR A 112 7.76 -24.23 11.72
N ARG A 113 7.38 -23.67 10.57
CA ARG A 113 7.85 -22.36 10.11
C ARG A 113 7.55 -21.26 11.12
N HIS A 114 6.32 -21.17 11.60
CA HIS A 114 5.95 -20.15 12.60
C HIS A 114 6.74 -20.29 13.90
N VAL A 115 6.92 -21.52 14.37
CA VAL A 115 7.63 -21.82 15.61
C VAL A 115 9.10 -21.44 15.51
N VAL A 116 9.75 -21.81 14.40
CA VAL A 116 11.15 -21.46 14.13
C VAL A 116 11.31 -19.95 14.01
N LEU A 117 10.47 -19.27 13.22
CA LEU A 117 10.56 -17.81 13.05
C LEU A 117 10.24 -17.00 14.32
N ASN A 118 9.56 -17.61 15.30
CA ASN A 118 9.28 -16.97 16.59
C ASN A 118 10.31 -17.29 17.68
N GLY A 119 11.19 -18.27 17.45
CA GLY A 119 12.14 -18.79 18.43
C GLY A 119 11.49 -19.57 19.57
N ASP A 120 10.43 -20.34 19.28
CA ASP A 120 9.73 -21.17 20.28
C ASP A 120 10.32 -22.59 20.36
N LEU A 121 11.43 -22.75 21.10
CA LEU A 121 12.16 -24.02 21.18
C LEU A 121 11.35 -25.18 21.74
N GLU A 122 10.51 -24.94 22.75
CA GLU A 122 9.71 -26.00 23.35
C GLU A 122 8.63 -26.52 22.38
N MET A 123 7.99 -25.65 21.60
CA MET A 123 7.05 -26.10 20.57
C MET A 123 7.80 -26.82 19.44
N PHE A 124 8.97 -26.32 19.08
CA PHE A 124 9.80 -26.89 18.03
C PHE A 124 10.20 -28.33 18.36
N ASP A 125 10.71 -28.55 19.57
CA ASP A 125 11.13 -29.89 20.03
C ASP A 125 9.98 -30.89 20.07
N ARG A 126 8.77 -30.42 20.41
CA ARG A 126 7.55 -31.25 20.34
C ARG A 126 7.22 -31.63 18.91
N ILE A 127 7.25 -30.67 17.98
CA ILE A 127 7.00 -30.96 16.56
C ILE A 127 8.05 -31.92 16.01
N CYS A 128 9.33 -31.74 16.35
CA CYS A 128 10.40 -32.66 15.96
C CYS A 128 10.11 -34.08 16.42
N LYS A 129 9.80 -34.24 17.70
CA LYS A 129 9.53 -35.55 18.31
C LYS A 129 8.26 -36.22 17.79
N ASP A 130 7.20 -35.44 17.59
CA ASP A 130 5.88 -35.97 17.28
C ASP A 130 5.69 -36.22 15.77
N HIS A 131 6.45 -35.51 14.91
CA HIS A 131 6.20 -35.53 13.47
C HIS A 131 7.46 -35.64 12.59
N LEU A 132 8.65 -35.17 12.99
CA LEU A 132 9.79 -35.13 12.07
C LEU A 132 10.64 -36.41 12.07
N ASP A 133 10.46 -37.32 13.03
CA ASP A 133 11.15 -38.61 13.07
C ASP A 133 10.74 -39.55 11.91
N ASP A 134 9.51 -39.46 11.38
CA ASP A 134 8.98 -40.35 10.32
C ASP A 134 8.92 -39.70 8.91
N ILE A 135 9.03 -38.37 8.79
CA ILE A 135 8.72 -37.63 7.55
C ILE A 135 9.93 -37.50 6.57
N SER A 136 11.04 -38.20 6.82
CA SER A 136 12.33 -38.00 6.12
C SER A 136 12.28 -38.05 4.57
N ASN A 137 11.20 -38.51 3.95
CA ASN A 137 11.04 -38.62 2.50
C ASN A 137 9.92 -37.75 1.85
N LYS A 138 9.14 -36.94 2.60
CA LYS A 138 7.94 -36.24 2.03
C LYS A 138 7.92 -34.70 2.15
N CYS A 139 9.02 -34.05 2.54
CA CYS A 139 9.10 -32.60 2.78
C CYS A 139 9.19 -31.70 1.52
N GLY A 140 8.33 -31.91 0.52
CA GLY A 140 8.29 -31.07 -0.70
C GLY A 140 7.66 -29.67 -0.52
N PHE A 141 7.16 -29.33 0.67
CA PHE A 141 6.28 -28.17 0.90
C PHE A 141 7.00 -26.88 1.38
N TYR A 142 8.32 -26.90 1.54
CA TYR A 142 9.08 -25.81 2.17
C TYR A 142 9.63 -24.73 1.22
N SER A 143 9.01 -24.50 0.06
CA SER A 143 9.56 -23.57 -0.94
C SER A 143 9.46 -22.07 -0.57
N GLN A 144 8.84 -21.72 0.56
CA GLN A 144 8.65 -20.33 0.97
C GLN A 144 8.92 -20.15 2.48
N TRP A 145 10.18 -19.98 2.85
CA TRP A 145 10.56 -19.49 4.18
C TRP A 145 10.76 -17.98 4.15
N GLU A 146 10.16 -17.29 5.12
CA GLU A 146 10.40 -15.86 5.35
C GLU A 146 11.81 -15.61 5.91
N SER A 147 12.29 -14.37 5.82
CA SER A 147 13.60 -13.97 6.36
C SER A 147 13.63 -14.15 7.89
N PHE A 148 14.75 -14.65 8.42
CA PHE A 148 15.03 -14.73 9.85
C PHE A 148 15.20 -13.36 10.52
N GLY A 149 15.20 -12.26 9.76
CA GLY A 149 15.58 -10.94 10.27
C GLY A 149 14.74 -10.47 11.47
N ASN A 150 13.44 -10.77 11.51
CA ASN A 150 12.59 -10.44 12.66
C ASN A 150 13.04 -11.14 13.95
N LEU A 151 13.41 -12.41 13.85
CA LEU A 151 13.87 -13.19 14.99
C LEU A 151 15.25 -12.72 15.46
N ILE A 152 16.18 -12.49 14.52
CA ILE A 152 17.53 -11.99 14.82
C ILE A 152 17.43 -10.63 15.54
N ASN A 153 16.61 -9.72 15.03
CA ASN A 153 16.37 -8.41 15.65
C ASN A 153 15.74 -8.56 17.05
N LYS A 154 14.75 -9.43 17.21
CA LYS A 154 14.11 -9.71 18.51
C LYS A 154 15.13 -10.18 19.55
N LEU A 155 15.97 -11.16 19.21
CA LEU A 155 17.00 -11.69 20.11
C LEU A 155 18.06 -10.63 20.43
N THR A 156 18.42 -9.79 19.46
CA THR A 156 19.37 -8.69 19.65
C THR A 156 18.84 -7.65 20.64
N THR A 157 17.57 -7.25 20.52
CA THR A 157 16.94 -6.25 21.40
C THR A 157 16.69 -6.77 22.83
N GLN A 158 16.34 -8.05 22.99
CA GLN A 158 16.13 -8.65 24.32
C GLN A 158 17.39 -8.61 25.20
N GLN A 159 18.58 -8.62 24.60
CA GLN A 159 19.85 -8.52 25.33
C GLN A 159 20.21 -7.08 25.74
N GLN A 160 19.82 -6.08 24.96
CA GLN A 160 20.04 -4.67 25.30
C GLN A 160 19.24 -4.23 26.54
N HIS A 161 18.08 -4.86 26.79
CA HIS A 161 17.29 -4.58 27.99
C HIS A 161 17.74 -5.33 29.24
N SER A 162 18.49 -6.43 29.10
CA SER A 162 19.00 -7.23 30.22
C SER A 162 20.40 -6.80 30.69
N THR A 163 21.12 -5.99 29.92
CA THR A 163 22.49 -5.54 30.24
C THR A 163 22.60 -4.49 31.35
N ASN A 164 21.49 -4.04 31.94
CA ASN A 164 21.49 -3.08 33.05
C ASN A 164 21.49 -3.72 34.45
N ASN A 165 21.44 -5.05 34.60
CA ASN A 165 21.55 -5.70 35.91
C ASN A 165 22.25 -7.06 35.83
N ASN A 166 23.35 -7.16 36.59
CA ASN A 166 24.16 -8.33 36.92
C ASN A 166 25.09 -8.93 35.86
N GLU A 167 26.38 -8.73 36.13
CA GLU A 167 27.49 -9.59 35.74
C GLU A 167 27.21 -11.05 36.12
N ASN A 168 26.85 -11.87 35.14
CA ASN A 168 27.11 -13.31 35.18
C ASN A 168 27.46 -13.76 33.77
N ASN A 169 28.75 -14.05 33.57
CA ASN A 169 29.32 -14.60 32.35
C ASN A 169 28.82 -16.04 32.11
N SER A 170 27.68 -16.23 31.45
CA SER A 170 27.53 -17.40 30.59
C SER A 170 28.02 -17.03 29.19
N ASN A 171 29.04 -17.71 28.70
CA ASN A 171 29.58 -17.55 27.34
C ASN A 171 28.63 -18.11 26.25
N GLU A 172 27.34 -18.24 26.55
CA GLU A 172 26.38 -18.84 25.63
C GLU A 172 25.94 -17.79 24.60
N SER A 173 25.91 -18.20 23.33
CA SER A 173 25.43 -17.36 22.24
C SER A 173 23.98 -16.97 22.50
N LYS A 174 23.63 -15.69 22.29
CA LYS A 174 22.22 -15.27 22.31
C LYS A 174 21.39 -15.86 21.16
N TYR A 175 22.06 -16.43 20.16
CA TYR A 175 21.45 -17.07 19.00
C TYR A 175 21.39 -18.60 19.14
N GLU A 176 21.75 -19.16 20.31
CA GLU A 176 21.78 -20.61 20.56
C GLU A 176 20.45 -21.29 20.20
N ILE A 177 19.32 -20.65 20.50
CA ILE A 177 17.99 -21.16 20.14
C ILE A 177 17.85 -21.36 18.62
N ILE A 178 18.36 -20.42 17.82
CA ILE A 178 18.32 -20.52 16.35
C ILE A 178 19.26 -21.64 15.89
N PHE A 179 20.48 -21.67 16.46
CA PHE A 179 21.48 -22.68 16.12
C PHE A 179 20.98 -24.10 16.38
N GLU A 180 20.31 -24.30 17.51
CA GLU A 180 19.72 -25.57 17.90
C GLU A 180 18.59 -25.98 16.95
N MET A 181 17.66 -25.08 16.63
CA MET A 181 16.56 -25.34 15.71
C MET A 181 17.05 -25.71 14.31
N VAL A 182 18.00 -24.94 13.76
CA VAL A 182 18.55 -25.20 12.42
C VAL A 182 19.34 -26.50 12.41
N SER A 183 20.13 -26.79 13.46
CA SER A 183 20.88 -28.05 13.57
C SER A 183 19.95 -29.26 13.61
N LYS A 184 18.87 -29.19 14.38
CA LYS A 184 17.87 -30.26 14.47
C LYS A 184 17.19 -30.50 13.11
N LEU A 185 16.77 -29.45 12.40
CA LEU A 185 16.16 -29.61 11.06
C LEU A 185 17.10 -30.26 10.03
N ILE A 186 18.40 -29.95 10.11
CA ILE A 186 19.43 -30.59 9.28
C ILE A 186 19.60 -32.06 9.68
N LEU A 187 19.66 -32.35 10.99
CA LEU A 187 19.85 -33.70 11.52
C LEU A 187 18.71 -34.66 11.11
N PHE A 188 17.47 -34.18 11.12
CA PHE A 188 16.31 -34.96 10.67
C PHE A 188 16.22 -35.09 9.14
N GLY A 189 17.16 -34.48 8.38
CA GLY A 189 17.16 -34.51 6.92
C GLY A 189 15.98 -33.76 6.29
N CYS A 190 15.21 -33.01 7.07
CA CYS A 190 13.98 -32.37 6.62
C CYS A 190 14.27 -31.12 5.79
N LEU A 191 15.17 -30.25 6.25
CA LEU A 191 15.43 -28.96 5.62
C LEU A 191 16.75 -28.32 6.05
N ASP A 192 17.53 -27.84 5.09
CA ASP A 192 18.70 -27.02 5.35
C ASP A 192 18.34 -25.53 5.27
N LEU A 193 18.16 -24.90 6.45
CA LEU A 193 17.84 -23.48 6.57
C LEU A 193 19.06 -22.55 6.64
N ARG A 194 20.28 -23.07 6.44
CA ARG A 194 21.50 -22.25 6.57
C ARG A 194 21.53 -21.11 5.56
N SER A 195 21.03 -21.30 4.33
CA SER A 195 20.98 -20.22 3.33
C SER A 195 20.02 -19.10 3.73
N ASN A 196 18.81 -19.45 4.21
CA ASN A 196 17.83 -18.48 4.73
C ASN A 196 18.37 -17.73 5.96
N LEU A 197 19.01 -18.44 6.89
CA LEU A 197 19.60 -17.83 8.07
C LEU A 197 20.79 -16.93 7.70
N PHE A 198 21.62 -17.32 6.73
CA PHE A 198 22.72 -16.52 6.23
C PHE A 198 22.24 -15.20 5.63
N ILE A 199 21.19 -15.25 4.80
CA ILE A 199 20.57 -14.04 4.22
C ILE A 199 20.01 -13.15 5.34
N GLY A 200 19.27 -13.72 6.30
CA GLY A 200 18.75 -12.96 7.44
C GLY A 200 19.86 -12.32 8.28
N ALA A 201 20.99 -13.00 8.45
CA ALA A 201 22.15 -12.47 9.17
C ALA A 201 22.83 -11.31 8.43
N LEU A 202 22.90 -11.36 7.10
CA LEU A 202 23.37 -10.26 6.27
C LEU A 202 22.43 -9.04 6.37
N GLU A 203 21.13 -9.26 6.30
CA GLU A 203 20.09 -8.22 6.38
C GLU A 203 20.04 -7.52 7.76
N CYS A 204 20.44 -8.21 8.83
CA CYS A 204 20.47 -7.70 10.19
C CYS A 204 21.88 -7.28 10.63
N ASP A 205 22.40 -6.23 9.98
CA ASP A 205 23.68 -5.60 10.30
C ASP A 205 24.89 -6.55 10.23
N ASN A 206 24.88 -7.49 9.27
CA ASN A 206 26.00 -8.42 9.06
C ASN A 206 26.39 -9.16 10.34
N ASN A 207 25.46 -9.94 10.88
CA ASN A 207 25.66 -10.64 12.14
C ASN A 207 26.79 -11.68 12.07
N GLN A 208 27.99 -11.28 12.48
CA GLN A 208 29.22 -12.08 12.34
C GLN A 208 29.16 -13.38 13.13
N GLU A 209 28.46 -13.40 14.26
CA GLU A 209 28.33 -14.59 15.11
C GLU A 209 27.52 -15.68 14.40
N ILE A 210 26.38 -15.32 13.84
CA ILE A 210 25.55 -16.25 13.04
C ILE A 210 26.29 -16.69 11.79
N ILE A 211 26.90 -15.76 11.05
CA ILE A 211 27.65 -16.09 9.82
C ILE A 211 28.81 -17.03 10.11
N LYS A 212 29.55 -16.80 11.20
CA LYS A 212 30.63 -17.67 11.66
C LYS A 212 30.11 -19.05 12.04
N TRP A 213 29.01 -19.11 12.79
CA TRP A 213 28.38 -20.38 13.14
C TRP A 213 27.96 -21.17 11.89
N ILE A 214 27.32 -20.52 10.92
CA ILE A 214 26.94 -21.17 9.66
C ILE A 214 28.19 -21.73 8.96
N ARG A 215 29.25 -20.94 8.83
CA ARG A 215 30.51 -21.38 8.22
C ARG A 215 31.11 -22.58 8.94
N ASP A 216 31.10 -22.56 10.26
CA ASP A 216 31.70 -23.59 11.11
C ASP A 216 30.78 -24.82 11.26
N SER A 217 29.51 -24.74 10.84
CA SER A 217 28.54 -25.85 10.81
C SER A 217 28.70 -26.81 9.62
N PHE A 218 29.51 -26.44 8.62
CA PHE A 218 29.85 -27.33 7.51
C PHE A 218 31.11 -28.13 7.84
N ASP A 219 31.24 -29.33 7.24
CA ASP A 219 32.40 -30.21 7.43
C ASP A 219 33.74 -29.50 7.25
N ASP A 220 34.82 -30.07 7.80
CA ASP A 220 36.18 -29.50 7.80
C ASP A 220 36.69 -29.04 6.42
N SER A 221 36.19 -29.65 5.33
CA SER A 221 36.53 -29.26 3.95
C SER A 221 35.97 -27.89 3.54
N LYS A 222 34.93 -27.40 4.23
CA LYS A 222 34.15 -26.18 3.95
C LYS A 222 33.60 -26.09 2.53
N GLU A 223 33.56 -27.20 1.78
CA GLU A 223 33.11 -27.20 0.39
C GLU A 223 31.60 -26.97 0.28
N GLY A 224 30.82 -27.46 1.25
CA GLY A 224 29.39 -27.15 1.34
C GLY A 224 29.11 -25.67 1.58
N PHE A 225 29.90 -25.02 2.44
CA PHE A 225 29.79 -23.59 2.70
C PHE A 225 30.10 -22.76 1.46
N LYS A 226 31.15 -23.13 0.73
CA LYS A 226 31.51 -22.51 -0.56
C LYS A 226 30.37 -22.60 -1.57
N LYS A 227 29.71 -23.75 -1.68
CA LYS A 227 28.53 -23.93 -2.56
C LYS A 227 27.35 -23.05 -2.13
N LEU A 228 27.09 -22.96 -0.82
CA LEU A 228 26.06 -22.07 -0.28
C LEU A 228 26.29 -20.62 -0.70
N CYS A 229 27.53 -20.12 -0.60
CA CYS A 229 27.87 -18.76 -1.03
C CYS A 229 27.78 -18.54 -2.55
N GLN A 230 27.76 -19.60 -3.36
CA GLN A 230 27.56 -19.55 -4.81
C GLN A 230 26.08 -19.58 -5.22
N GLU A 231 25.16 -19.91 -4.30
CA GLU A 231 23.74 -19.92 -4.59
C GLU A 231 23.29 -18.53 -5.02
N SER A 232 22.49 -18.44 -6.10
CA SER A 232 22.15 -17.16 -6.72
C SER A 232 21.50 -16.18 -5.76
N ASN A 233 20.65 -16.64 -4.85
CA ASN A 233 20.00 -15.81 -3.83
C ASN A 233 21.00 -15.33 -2.76
N VAL A 234 21.87 -16.21 -2.28
CA VAL A 234 22.89 -15.87 -1.27
C VAL A 234 23.92 -14.90 -1.84
N PHE A 235 24.44 -15.18 -3.02
CA PHE A 235 25.40 -14.33 -3.71
C PHE A 235 24.87 -12.90 -3.91
N GLN A 236 23.60 -12.79 -4.33
CA GLN A 236 22.92 -11.50 -4.48
C GLN A 236 22.79 -10.74 -3.16
N SER A 237 22.55 -11.45 -2.05
CA SER A 237 22.51 -10.85 -0.71
C SER A 237 23.90 -10.44 -0.24
N ILE A 238 24.95 -11.19 -0.58
CA ILE A 238 26.35 -10.81 -0.32
C ILE A 238 26.67 -9.49 -1.04
N GLU A 239 26.39 -9.37 -2.34
CA GLU A 239 26.60 -8.12 -3.09
C GLU A 239 25.85 -6.94 -2.46
N ARG A 240 24.65 -7.19 -1.93
CA ARG A 240 23.78 -6.15 -1.38
C ARG A 240 24.17 -5.68 0.03
N TYR A 241 24.65 -6.58 0.87
CA TYR A 241 24.76 -6.31 2.32
C TYR A 241 26.14 -6.56 2.90
N ALA A 242 26.98 -7.40 2.31
CA ALA A 242 28.21 -7.86 2.97
C ALA A 242 29.18 -6.71 3.26
N THR A 243 29.60 -6.59 4.52
CA THR A 243 30.70 -5.71 4.94
C THR A 243 32.05 -6.34 4.63
N THR A 244 33.13 -5.55 4.68
CA THR A 244 34.51 -6.04 4.53
C THR A 244 34.81 -7.18 5.51
N SER A 245 34.39 -7.04 6.78
CA SER A 245 34.60 -8.08 7.80
C SER A 245 33.88 -9.39 7.46
N THR A 246 32.67 -9.31 6.90
CA THR A 246 31.94 -10.48 6.41
C THR A 246 32.66 -11.14 5.25
N LEU A 247 33.13 -10.35 4.28
CA LEU A 247 33.83 -10.86 3.09
C LEU A 247 35.14 -11.57 3.45
N GLU A 248 35.86 -11.04 4.44
CA GLU A 248 37.04 -11.70 5.03
C GLU A 248 36.66 -12.98 5.79
N LEU A 249 35.58 -12.94 6.58
CA LEU A 249 35.12 -14.08 7.38
C LEU A 249 34.77 -15.29 6.50
N ILE A 250 34.18 -15.03 5.33
CA ILE A 250 33.77 -16.07 4.37
C ILE A 250 34.88 -16.43 3.36
N ASP A 251 36.05 -15.80 3.44
CA ASP A 251 37.18 -15.95 2.48
C ASP A 251 36.70 -15.84 1.02
N PHE A 252 35.98 -14.76 0.71
CA PHE A 252 35.30 -14.59 -0.57
C PHE A 252 36.29 -14.56 -1.75
N LYS A 253 36.25 -15.57 -2.64
CA LYS A 253 37.13 -15.71 -3.82
C LYS A 253 36.33 -16.08 -5.08
N LEU A 254 36.63 -15.48 -6.24
CA LEU A 254 35.88 -15.77 -7.48
C LEU A 254 36.14 -17.15 -8.10
N GLN A 255 37.12 -17.92 -7.63
CA GLN A 255 37.26 -19.32 -8.08
C GLN A 255 36.00 -20.16 -7.78
N LEU A 256 35.09 -19.62 -6.97
CA LEU A 256 33.73 -20.10 -6.72
C LEU A 256 32.77 -19.93 -7.92
N LEU A 257 33.09 -19.09 -8.90
CA LEU A 257 32.28 -18.88 -10.10
C LEU A 257 32.94 -19.59 -11.28
N ASN A 258 32.43 -20.76 -11.65
CA ASN A 258 32.88 -21.53 -12.83
C ASN A 258 32.65 -20.83 -14.19
N SER A 259 32.33 -19.54 -14.19
CA SER A 259 32.08 -18.73 -15.37
C SER A 259 32.57 -17.30 -15.15
N PRO A 260 33.39 -16.73 -16.06
CA PRO A 260 33.87 -15.35 -15.98
C PRO A 260 32.79 -14.32 -16.40
N ILE A 261 31.51 -14.62 -16.20
CA ILE A 261 30.40 -13.86 -16.80
C ILE A 261 29.65 -13.06 -15.73
N LEU A 262 29.85 -11.74 -15.78
CA LEU A 262 29.01 -10.66 -15.22
C LEU A 262 28.82 -10.68 -13.70
N LEU A 263 29.75 -10.05 -12.95
CA LEU A 263 29.37 -9.47 -11.65
C LEU A 263 28.14 -8.58 -11.85
N SER A 264 27.17 -8.68 -10.95
CA SER A 264 25.97 -7.87 -11.04
C SER A 264 26.30 -6.41 -10.72
N ASN A 265 25.49 -5.48 -11.21
CA ASN A 265 25.54 -4.09 -10.74
C ASN A 265 24.80 -3.92 -9.40
N ARG A 266 24.54 -5.00 -8.66
CA ARG A 266 23.72 -5.00 -7.44
C ARG A 266 24.37 -4.27 -6.28
N ALA A 267 25.68 -4.44 -6.07
CA ALA A 267 26.39 -3.69 -5.05
C ALA A 267 26.23 -2.18 -5.27
N SER A 268 26.44 -1.71 -6.51
CA SER A 268 26.17 -0.32 -6.89
C SER A 268 24.71 0.08 -6.78
N LEU A 269 23.76 -0.80 -7.13
CA LEU A 269 22.33 -0.53 -7.07
C LEU A 269 21.83 -0.32 -5.64
N HIS A 270 22.49 -0.98 -4.68
CA HIS A 270 22.13 -0.94 -3.27
C HIS A 270 23.09 -0.10 -2.41
N GLY A 271 24.13 0.48 -3.00
CA GLY A 271 25.06 1.35 -2.29
C GLY A 271 26.06 0.62 -1.39
N ASN A 272 26.36 -0.65 -1.67
CA ASN A 272 27.30 -1.43 -0.86
C ASN A 272 28.77 -1.09 -1.23
N LEU A 273 29.29 -0.03 -0.60
CA LEU A 273 30.66 0.43 -0.82
C LEU A 273 31.70 -0.60 -0.36
N ASP A 274 31.49 -1.27 0.77
CA ASP A 274 32.40 -2.27 1.34
C ASP A 274 32.67 -3.41 0.37
N PHE A 275 31.64 -3.88 -0.34
CA PHE A 275 31.80 -4.89 -1.38
C PHE A 275 32.60 -4.36 -2.56
N LEU A 276 32.29 -3.14 -3.05
CA LEU A 276 32.99 -2.56 -4.19
C LEU A 276 34.48 -2.31 -3.89
N THR A 277 34.82 -1.81 -2.70
CA THR A 277 36.20 -1.56 -2.27
C THR A 277 36.97 -2.87 -2.11
N TYR A 278 36.38 -3.85 -1.42
CA TYR A 278 36.97 -5.18 -1.26
C TYR A 278 37.29 -5.82 -2.60
N MET A 279 36.35 -5.76 -3.55
CA MET A 279 36.56 -6.32 -4.89
C MET A 279 37.66 -5.56 -5.64
N TYR A 280 37.74 -4.24 -5.55
CA TYR A 280 38.77 -3.48 -6.26
C TYR A 280 40.21 -3.79 -5.81
N ASP A 281 40.40 -4.09 -4.53
CA ASP A 281 41.72 -4.40 -3.96
C ASP A 281 42.27 -5.75 -4.44
N ILE A 282 41.39 -6.65 -4.88
CA ILE A 282 41.75 -7.96 -5.42
C ILE A 282 42.15 -7.81 -6.89
N LYS A 283 43.39 -8.22 -7.22
CA LYS A 283 44.00 -8.00 -8.54
C LYS A 283 43.18 -8.60 -9.68
N GLU A 284 42.52 -9.73 -9.43
CA GLU A 284 41.69 -10.46 -10.38
C GLU A 284 40.46 -9.66 -10.84
N PHE A 285 39.97 -8.70 -10.05
CA PHE A 285 38.77 -7.91 -10.36
C PHE A 285 39.04 -6.54 -10.92
N LYS A 286 40.29 -6.08 -10.93
CA LYS A 286 40.65 -4.77 -11.53
C LYS A 286 40.12 -4.59 -12.96
N PRO A 287 40.10 -5.60 -13.84
CA PRO A 287 39.52 -5.46 -15.18
C PRO A 287 38.03 -5.07 -15.18
N LEU A 288 37.25 -5.48 -14.17
CA LEU A 288 35.82 -5.18 -14.06
C LEU A 288 35.59 -3.68 -13.79
N PHE A 289 36.53 -3.05 -13.11
CA PHE A 289 36.53 -1.60 -12.90
C PHE A 289 37.20 -0.82 -14.04
N GLN A 290 37.77 -1.51 -15.04
CA GLN A 290 38.35 -0.90 -16.23
C GLN A 290 37.40 -0.95 -17.43
N HIS A 291 36.73 -2.08 -17.67
CA HIS A 291 35.80 -2.26 -18.78
C HIS A 291 34.33 -2.00 -18.43
N ASP A 292 33.86 -2.44 -17.25
CA ASP A 292 32.45 -2.38 -16.82
C ASP A 292 32.16 -1.28 -15.77
N SER A 293 33.17 -0.49 -15.39
CA SER A 293 33.01 0.60 -14.40
C SER A 293 31.98 1.65 -14.80
N CYS A 294 31.72 1.81 -16.09
CA CYS A 294 30.67 2.66 -16.60
C CYS A 294 29.28 2.23 -16.12
N ALA A 295 29.02 0.92 -16.09
CA ALA A 295 27.73 0.39 -15.67
C ALA A 295 27.54 0.53 -14.15
N GLN A 296 28.57 0.21 -13.36
CA GLN A 296 28.55 0.33 -11.90
C GLN A 296 28.38 1.81 -11.47
N LEU A 297 29.11 2.75 -12.09
CA LEU A 297 28.98 4.17 -11.77
C LEU A 297 27.60 4.69 -12.16
N GLN A 298 27.11 4.36 -13.36
CA GLN A 298 25.78 4.79 -13.80
C GLN A 298 24.69 4.29 -12.85
N VAL A 299 24.77 3.02 -12.42
CA VAL A 299 23.81 2.44 -11.48
C VAL A 299 23.90 3.10 -10.10
N SER A 300 25.10 3.40 -9.60
CA SER A 300 25.29 4.15 -8.36
C SER A 300 24.72 5.57 -8.44
N LEU A 301 24.93 6.26 -9.57
CA LEU A 301 24.41 7.60 -9.82
C LEU A 301 22.89 7.60 -9.88
N LEU A 302 22.28 6.62 -10.56
CA LEU A 302 20.82 6.46 -10.66
C LEU A 302 20.17 5.99 -9.35
N GLY A 303 20.91 5.25 -8.52
CA GLY A 303 20.42 4.72 -7.25
C GLY A 303 20.55 5.69 -6.07
N GLY A 304 21.17 6.86 -6.26
CA GLY A 304 21.37 7.82 -5.18
C GLY A 304 22.48 7.44 -4.20
N HIS A 305 23.49 6.68 -4.64
CA HIS A 305 24.56 6.19 -3.77
C HIS A 305 25.85 7.01 -3.94
N LEU A 306 25.91 8.16 -3.26
CA LEU A 306 26.99 9.15 -3.43
C LEU A 306 28.39 8.57 -3.13
N GLU A 307 28.52 7.78 -2.07
CA GLU A 307 29.82 7.22 -1.64
C GLU A 307 30.36 6.22 -2.66
N CYS A 308 29.51 5.32 -3.15
CA CYS A 308 29.82 4.40 -4.24
C CYS A 308 30.20 5.16 -5.51
N ALA A 309 29.43 6.19 -5.88
CA ALA A 309 29.75 7.01 -7.04
C ALA A 309 31.12 7.70 -6.90
N ASN A 310 31.42 8.28 -5.74
CA ASN A 310 32.71 8.94 -5.46
C ASN A 310 33.89 7.98 -5.58
N PHE A 311 33.74 6.78 -5.01
CA PHE A 311 34.73 5.71 -5.12
C PHE A 311 34.96 5.32 -6.58
N LEU A 312 33.88 5.04 -7.32
CA LEU A 312 33.94 4.62 -8.71
C LEU A 312 34.53 5.70 -9.62
N ILE A 313 34.22 7.00 -9.40
CA ILE A 313 34.85 8.14 -10.11
C ILE A 313 36.37 8.16 -9.88
N THR A 314 36.82 7.85 -8.68
CA THR A 314 38.25 7.85 -8.34
C THR A 314 38.98 6.71 -9.04
N VAL A 315 38.36 5.54 -9.08
CA VAL A 315 38.89 4.35 -9.74
C VAL A 315 38.93 4.50 -11.26
N THR A 316 37.88 5.07 -11.88
CA THR A 316 37.79 5.22 -13.34
C THR A 316 38.80 6.21 -13.92
N LYS A 317 39.17 7.27 -13.18
CA LYS A 317 40.24 8.21 -13.56
C LYS A 317 41.56 7.52 -13.92
N GLN A 318 41.83 6.35 -13.34
CA GLN A 318 43.06 5.59 -13.59
C GLN A 318 42.99 4.73 -14.86
N GLY A 319 41.78 4.42 -15.35
CA GLY A 319 41.55 3.49 -16.47
C GLY A 319 41.45 4.14 -17.85
N GLY A 320 41.25 5.46 -17.94
CA GLY A 320 41.22 6.21 -19.21
C GLY A 320 40.04 5.88 -20.14
N VAL A 321 39.02 5.17 -19.65
CA VAL A 321 37.84 4.79 -20.46
C VAL A 321 36.79 5.90 -20.40
N PRO A 322 36.30 6.40 -21.54
CA PRO A 322 35.24 7.39 -21.57
C PRO A 322 33.92 6.80 -21.04
N LEU A 323 33.39 7.38 -19.96
CA LEU A 323 32.14 6.93 -19.34
C LEU A 323 30.91 7.60 -19.97
N LEU A 324 29.92 6.80 -20.33
CA LEU A 324 28.57 7.24 -20.70
C LEU A 324 27.66 7.18 -19.48
N TYR A 325 27.20 8.32 -18.97
CA TYR A 325 26.10 8.36 -18.01
C TYR A 325 25.07 9.39 -18.44
N ARG A 326 23.79 9.12 -18.15
CA ARG A 326 22.66 9.89 -18.67
C ARG A 326 21.99 10.75 -17.60
N MET A 327 21.93 10.29 -16.36
CA MET A 327 21.12 10.91 -15.31
C MET A 327 21.76 10.65 -13.95
N ILE A 328 21.54 11.57 -13.02
CA ILE A 328 21.95 11.47 -11.62
C ILE A 328 20.67 11.51 -10.78
N ASP A 329 20.61 10.67 -9.74
CA ASP A 329 19.51 10.68 -8.81
C ASP A 329 19.40 12.05 -8.12
N PRO A 330 18.18 12.62 -8.03
CA PRO A 330 17.87 13.83 -7.30
C PRO A 330 18.56 14.02 -5.94
N LEU A 331 18.68 12.97 -5.14
CA LEU A 331 19.15 13.04 -3.76
C LEU A 331 20.65 13.31 -3.64
N ILE A 332 21.44 12.99 -4.66
CA ILE A 332 22.92 13.10 -4.62
C ILE A 332 23.47 14.15 -5.58
N MET A 333 22.65 14.67 -6.48
CA MET A 333 23.09 15.66 -7.45
C MET A 333 23.52 16.95 -6.75
N SER A 334 24.77 17.34 -6.98
CA SER A 334 25.36 18.58 -6.48
C SER A 334 26.34 19.14 -7.50
N LEU A 335 26.58 20.46 -7.44
CA LEU A 335 27.57 21.12 -8.29
C LEU A 335 28.96 20.47 -8.17
N ASP A 336 29.36 20.08 -6.96
CA ASP A 336 30.64 19.41 -6.71
C ASP A 336 30.74 18.05 -7.39
N LEU A 337 29.70 17.21 -7.25
CA LEU A 337 29.66 15.91 -7.92
C LEU A 337 29.72 16.06 -9.45
N VAL A 338 28.95 17.00 -10.00
CA VAL A 338 28.94 17.27 -11.45
C VAL A 338 30.30 17.77 -11.94
N LYS A 339 30.95 18.68 -11.20
CA LYS A 339 32.32 19.13 -11.50
C LYS A 339 33.29 17.95 -11.51
N ARG A 340 33.27 17.11 -10.48
CA ARG A 340 34.15 15.93 -10.39
C ARG A 340 33.93 14.94 -11.53
N LEU A 341 32.67 14.76 -11.97
CA LEU A 341 32.35 13.94 -13.13
C LEU A 341 32.88 14.54 -14.43
N VAL A 342 32.68 15.84 -14.67
CA VAL A 342 33.24 16.55 -15.84
C VAL A 342 34.77 16.47 -15.86
N ASP A 343 35.42 16.68 -14.71
CA ASP A 343 36.88 16.67 -14.56
C ASP A 343 37.49 15.26 -14.68
N SER A 344 36.69 14.20 -14.58
CA SER A 344 37.18 12.82 -14.46
C SER A 344 37.61 12.13 -15.76
N GLN A 345 37.91 12.87 -16.83
CA GLN A 345 38.12 12.34 -18.19
C GLN A 345 36.93 11.53 -18.74
N CYS A 346 35.80 11.54 -18.04
CA CYS A 346 34.55 10.95 -18.48
C CYS A 346 34.00 11.77 -19.64
N LYS A 347 33.80 11.15 -20.80
CA LYS A 347 33.12 11.81 -21.91
C LYS A 347 31.63 11.79 -21.64
N ILE A 348 31.11 12.88 -21.07
CA ILE A 348 29.67 13.11 -21.01
C ILE A 348 29.15 13.18 -22.43
N THR A 349 28.52 12.11 -22.89
CA THR A 349 27.95 12.02 -24.24
C THR A 349 26.58 12.67 -24.33
N ASP A 350 25.89 12.78 -23.20
CA ASP A 350 24.52 13.27 -23.13
C ASP A 350 24.36 14.20 -21.91
N PHE A 351 24.35 15.50 -22.19
CA PHE A 351 24.07 16.52 -21.19
C PHE A 351 22.58 16.71 -20.95
N ASP A 352 21.70 16.11 -21.76
CA ASP A 352 20.26 16.36 -21.69
C ASP A 352 19.70 15.86 -20.36
N GLY A 353 19.98 14.62 -19.97
CA GLY A 353 19.50 14.10 -18.70
C GLY A 353 20.09 14.80 -17.47
N LEU A 354 21.30 15.36 -17.58
CA LEU A 354 21.88 16.22 -16.53
C LEU A 354 21.16 17.56 -16.42
N ILE A 355 20.86 18.21 -17.55
CA ILE A 355 20.09 19.46 -17.59
C ILE A 355 18.68 19.21 -17.05
N GLU A 356 18.02 18.15 -17.49
CA GLU A 356 16.69 17.77 -17.00
C GLU A 356 16.69 17.57 -15.48
N SER A 357 17.71 16.90 -14.95
CA SER A 357 17.85 16.67 -13.50
C SER A 357 18.10 17.98 -12.76
N ALA A 358 19.00 18.85 -13.25
CA ALA A 358 19.28 20.16 -12.65
C ALA A 358 18.05 21.07 -12.63
N ILE A 359 17.26 21.07 -13.70
CA ILE A 359 15.99 21.82 -13.79
C ILE A 359 15.01 21.27 -12.75
N LYS A 360 14.71 19.96 -12.77
CA LYS A 360 13.76 19.31 -11.85
C LYS A 360 14.12 19.50 -10.37
N LEU A 361 15.42 19.56 -10.06
CA LEU A 361 15.95 19.76 -8.73
C LEU A 361 16.06 21.23 -8.30
N ASN A 362 15.72 22.16 -9.19
CA ASN A 362 15.86 23.59 -8.93
C ASN A 362 17.30 24.00 -8.54
N GLN A 363 18.31 23.52 -9.28
CA GLN A 363 19.73 23.82 -9.05
C GLN A 363 20.31 24.74 -10.15
N PRO A 364 20.10 26.07 -10.08
CA PRO A 364 20.53 26.99 -11.12
C PRO A 364 22.06 27.02 -11.30
N GLU A 365 22.85 26.95 -10.22
CA GLU A 365 24.31 26.98 -10.31
C GLU A 365 24.88 25.71 -10.97
N THR A 366 24.30 24.55 -10.65
CA THR A 366 24.64 23.28 -11.31
C THR A 366 24.28 23.32 -12.78
N LEU A 367 23.09 23.85 -13.11
CA LEU A 367 22.65 24.03 -14.49
C LEU A 367 23.58 24.97 -15.25
N GLU A 368 23.96 26.11 -14.67
CA GLU A 368 24.87 27.08 -15.29
C GLU A 368 26.19 26.41 -15.67
N PHE A 369 26.78 25.67 -14.72
CA PHE A 369 28.01 24.93 -14.96
C PHE A 369 27.87 23.93 -16.11
N ILE A 370 26.79 23.14 -16.14
CA ILE A 370 26.51 22.18 -17.22
C ILE A 370 26.39 22.90 -18.58
N LEU A 371 25.66 24.01 -18.63
CA LEU A 371 25.44 24.80 -19.85
C LEU A 371 26.72 25.46 -20.38
N LEU A 372 27.71 25.72 -19.53
CA LEU A 372 29.04 26.20 -19.95
C LEU A 372 29.88 25.11 -20.63
N GLN A 373 29.68 23.83 -20.28
CA GLN A 373 30.44 22.71 -20.85
C GLN A 373 29.90 22.22 -22.20
N ARG A 374 28.63 22.52 -22.52
CA ARG A 374 27.94 21.96 -23.68
C ARG A 374 28.27 22.69 -24.98
N VAL A 375 28.48 21.91 -26.05
CA VAL A 375 28.82 22.39 -27.41
C VAL A 375 27.78 22.02 -28.48
N THR A 376 26.75 21.22 -28.18
CA THR A 376 25.87 20.64 -29.23
C THR A 376 24.57 21.38 -29.49
N ASP A 377 24.31 21.68 -30.78
CA ASP A 377 23.24 22.53 -31.32
C ASP A 377 22.02 21.77 -31.84
N THR A 378 21.04 21.46 -30.98
CA THR A 378 19.71 21.05 -31.46
C THR A 378 18.61 21.87 -30.83
N HIS A 379 18.02 22.76 -31.64
CA HIS A 379 17.00 23.72 -31.23
C HIS A 379 15.75 23.10 -30.59
N ALA A 380 15.36 21.88 -31.02
CA ALA A 380 14.20 21.17 -30.47
C ALA A 380 14.39 20.79 -28.99
N ILE A 381 15.61 20.40 -28.60
CA ILE A 381 15.94 20.01 -27.23
C ILE A 381 15.89 21.24 -26.30
N TYR A 382 16.29 22.41 -26.79
CA TYR A 382 16.24 23.64 -25.99
C TYR A 382 14.82 24.10 -25.67
N LYS A 383 13.88 23.92 -26.61
CA LYS A 383 12.45 24.19 -26.34
C LYS A 383 11.93 23.31 -25.21
N LYS A 384 12.32 22.02 -25.18
CA LYS A 384 11.97 21.08 -24.10
C LYS A 384 12.49 21.56 -22.73
N PHE A 385 13.72 22.06 -22.65
CA PHE A 385 14.24 22.56 -21.36
C PHE A 385 13.51 23.80 -20.87
N VAL A 386 13.17 24.73 -21.78
CA VAL A 386 12.37 25.91 -21.42
C VAL A 386 11.00 25.48 -20.90
N THR A 387 10.30 24.58 -21.60
CA THR A 387 8.98 24.11 -21.16
C THR A 387 9.05 23.40 -19.81
N MET A 388 10.06 22.56 -19.57
CA MET A 388 10.30 21.93 -18.27
C MET A 388 10.56 22.95 -17.16
N SER A 389 11.31 24.02 -17.45
CA SER A 389 11.59 25.05 -16.44
C SER A 389 10.34 25.79 -15.97
N LEU A 390 9.28 25.83 -16.78
CA LEU A 390 7.99 26.41 -16.38
C LEU A 390 7.32 25.62 -15.25
N GLY A 391 7.67 24.33 -15.09
CA GLY A 391 7.19 23.48 -14.00
C GLY A 391 7.86 23.74 -12.64
N VAL A 392 8.94 24.52 -12.61
CA VAL A 392 9.79 24.73 -11.43
C VAL A 392 9.66 26.16 -10.96
N ASN A 393 9.33 26.39 -9.68
CA ASN A 393 9.10 27.74 -9.16
C ASN A 393 10.40 28.54 -8.94
N ASN A 394 11.20 28.69 -9.99
CA ASN A 394 12.42 29.49 -10.01
C ASN A 394 12.60 30.16 -11.39
N PRO A 395 12.26 31.46 -11.51
CA PRO A 395 12.40 32.19 -12.76
C PRO A 395 13.84 32.25 -13.29
N ILE A 396 14.86 32.14 -12.43
CA ILE A 396 16.27 32.22 -12.82
C ILE A 396 16.62 31.12 -13.83
N ILE A 397 16.10 29.90 -13.64
CA ILE A 397 16.36 28.78 -14.56
C ILE A 397 15.78 29.08 -15.95
N THR A 398 14.53 29.56 -16.00
CA THR A 398 13.89 29.96 -17.25
C THR A 398 14.65 31.11 -17.91
N GLU A 399 15.09 32.09 -17.14
CA GLU A 399 15.92 33.20 -17.62
C GLU A 399 17.20 32.70 -18.29
N MET A 400 17.97 31.87 -17.58
CA MET A 400 19.22 31.31 -18.07
C MET A 400 19.04 30.56 -19.39
N LEU A 401 17.99 29.74 -19.50
CA LEU A 401 17.70 28.98 -20.71
C LEU A 401 17.27 29.88 -21.88
N LEU A 402 16.44 30.88 -21.61
CA LEU A 402 16.03 31.87 -22.63
C LEU A 402 17.23 32.70 -23.09
N ASP A 403 18.07 33.17 -22.18
CA ASP A 403 19.23 33.99 -22.52
C ASP A 403 20.30 33.17 -23.26
N LYS A 404 20.51 31.91 -22.87
CA LYS A 404 21.49 31.05 -23.53
C LYS A 404 21.07 30.64 -24.95
N PHE A 405 19.80 30.34 -25.16
CA PHE A 405 19.34 29.69 -26.41
C PHE A 405 18.42 30.56 -27.28
N PHE A 406 17.84 31.62 -26.74
CA PHE A 406 16.80 32.43 -27.38
C PHE A 406 17.02 33.95 -27.22
N SER A 407 18.23 34.39 -26.87
CA SER A 407 18.56 35.82 -26.71
C SER A 407 18.18 36.67 -27.93
N SER A 408 17.53 37.80 -27.65
CA SER A 408 17.13 38.81 -28.64
C SER A 408 18.31 39.57 -29.26
N SER A 409 19.51 39.50 -28.65
CA SER A 409 20.74 40.08 -29.20
C SER A 409 21.15 39.46 -30.54
N GLU A 410 20.65 38.27 -30.88
CA GLU A 410 20.88 37.61 -32.17
C GLU A 410 19.78 37.92 -33.21
N GLY A 411 18.85 38.84 -32.93
CA GLY A 411 17.76 39.20 -33.85
C GLY A 411 16.71 38.09 -34.04
N ARG A 412 16.67 37.10 -33.13
CA ARG A 412 15.70 36.01 -33.20
C ARG A 412 14.30 36.50 -32.83
N PRO A 413 13.25 36.15 -33.61
CA PRO A 413 11.89 36.54 -33.28
C PRO A 413 11.41 35.81 -32.01
N PRO A 414 10.46 36.41 -31.27
CA PRO A 414 9.79 35.74 -30.18
C PRO A 414 9.27 34.36 -30.57
N GLN A 415 9.37 33.43 -29.64
CA GLN A 415 9.03 32.02 -29.86
C GLN A 415 7.74 31.65 -29.15
N THR A 416 6.99 30.75 -29.76
CA THR A 416 5.89 30.01 -29.13
C THR A 416 6.41 28.66 -28.65
N PHE A 417 6.20 28.36 -27.37
CA PHE A 417 6.57 27.09 -26.75
C PHE A 417 5.33 26.22 -26.56
N ILE A 418 5.37 24.99 -27.08
CA ILE A 418 4.29 24.02 -26.92
C ILE A 418 4.45 23.35 -25.57
N VAL A 419 3.46 23.52 -24.69
CA VAL A 419 3.45 22.94 -23.34
C VAL A 419 2.46 21.79 -23.29
N ASP A 420 2.98 20.59 -23.03
CA ASP A 420 2.16 19.43 -22.72
C ASP A 420 1.65 19.54 -21.28
N TYR A 421 0.35 19.77 -21.13
CA TYR A 421 -0.28 20.00 -19.81
C TYR A 421 -0.26 18.75 -18.89
N ASN A 422 0.19 17.59 -19.40
CA ASN A 422 0.15 16.31 -18.69
C ASN A 422 1.33 16.10 -17.73
N ASP A 423 2.42 16.86 -17.85
CA ASP A 423 3.67 16.55 -17.16
C ASP A 423 4.14 17.59 -16.14
N ASP A 424 3.76 18.87 -16.26
CA ASP A 424 4.32 19.91 -15.40
C ASP A 424 3.28 20.92 -14.95
N ASN A 425 3.33 21.24 -13.66
CA ASN A 425 2.47 22.23 -13.05
C ASN A 425 3.05 23.63 -13.30
N ILE A 426 2.44 24.42 -14.19
CA ILE A 426 3.01 25.70 -14.64
C ILE A 426 3.07 26.70 -13.46
N CYS A 427 4.28 27.18 -13.17
CA CYS A 427 4.57 28.13 -12.11
C CYS A 427 4.45 29.57 -12.60
N TYR A 428 3.88 30.45 -11.77
CA TYR A 428 3.60 31.85 -12.11
C TYR A 428 4.87 32.64 -12.48
N GLY A 429 5.91 32.58 -11.65
CA GLY A 429 7.13 33.37 -11.83
C GLY A 429 7.85 33.11 -13.16
N PRO A 430 8.22 31.84 -13.46
CA PRO A 430 8.78 31.45 -14.76
C PRO A 430 7.93 31.87 -15.96
N LEU A 431 6.61 31.68 -15.88
CA LEU A 431 5.69 32.03 -16.95
C LEU A 431 5.62 33.54 -17.17
N LEU A 432 5.57 34.33 -16.10
CA LEU A 432 5.59 35.79 -16.17
C LEU A 432 6.87 36.29 -16.83
N LEU A 433 8.02 35.73 -16.47
CA LEU A 433 9.30 36.06 -17.07
C LEU A 433 9.31 35.75 -18.57
N LEU A 434 8.82 34.56 -18.96
CA LEU A 434 8.72 34.15 -20.36
C LEU A 434 7.90 35.16 -21.18
N PHE A 435 6.73 35.57 -20.68
CA PHE A 435 5.91 36.60 -21.33
C PHE A 435 6.58 37.97 -21.36
N ASN A 436 7.31 38.36 -20.31
CA ASN A 436 8.02 39.64 -20.25
C ASN A 436 9.20 39.70 -21.24
N LYS A 437 9.82 38.57 -21.57
CA LYS A 437 10.81 38.47 -22.67
C LYS A 437 10.16 38.41 -24.06
N GLY A 438 8.83 38.55 -24.16
CA GLY A 438 8.08 38.61 -25.41
C GLY A 438 7.69 37.27 -26.00
N HIS A 439 8.10 36.16 -25.39
CA HIS A 439 7.72 34.81 -25.82
C HIS A 439 6.28 34.49 -25.43
N THR A 440 5.71 33.44 -26.02
CA THR A 440 4.38 32.94 -25.67
C THR A 440 4.36 31.43 -25.54
N ILE A 441 3.27 30.88 -25.04
CA ILE A 441 3.04 29.44 -24.95
C ILE A 441 1.80 29.03 -25.74
N GLU A 442 1.80 27.81 -26.25
CA GLU A 442 0.64 27.13 -26.79
C GLU A 442 0.43 25.87 -25.98
N ILE A 443 -0.77 25.69 -25.43
CA ILE A 443 -1.07 24.51 -24.62
C ILE A 443 -1.56 23.43 -25.58
N SER A 444 -0.82 22.32 -25.66
CA SER A 444 -1.15 21.20 -26.55
C SER A 444 -2.58 20.75 -26.33
N PRO A 445 -3.38 20.49 -27.37
CA PRO A 445 -4.71 19.92 -27.20
C PRO A 445 -4.60 18.55 -26.52
N PHE A 446 -5.58 18.22 -25.68
CA PHE A 446 -5.60 16.98 -24.92
C PHE A 446 -5.78 15.78 -25.86
N ASN A 447 -4.67 15.20 -26.35
CA ASN A 447 -4.71 14.07 -27.27
C ASN A 447 -4.94 12.74 -26.54
N SER A 448 -6.21 12.30 -26.60
CA SER A 448 -6.79 10.95 -26.55
C SER A 448 -6.17 9.80 -25.71
N LEU A 449 -7.07 9.23 -24.87
CA LEU A 449 -7.25 7.82 -24.49
C LEU A 449 -6.14 7.03 -23.76
N THR A 450 -4.85 7.27 -23.99
CA THR A 450 -3.77 6.43 -23.43
C THR A 450 -3.26 6.89 -22.06
N ASN A 451 -3.28 8.20 -21.78
CA ASN A 451 -2.70 8.77 -20.55
C ASN A 451 -3.63 8.83 -19.33
N VAL A 452 -4.94 8.55 -19.49
CA VAL A 452 -5.92 8.70 -18.38
C VAL A 452 -5.72 7.65 -17.27
N ARG A 453 -5.01 6.55 -17.53
CA ARG A 453 -4.88 5.45 -16.55
C ARG A 453 -3.65 5.54 -15.64
N THR A 454 -2.61 6.30 -15.99
CA THR A 454 -1.29 6.17 -15.32
C THR A 454 -0.78 7.41 -14.60
N LYS A 455 -1.23 8.62 -14.94
CA LYS A 455 -0.82 9.84 -14.24
C LYS A 455 -2.01 10.45 -13.51
N ARG A 456 -2.09 10.22 -12.19
CA ARG A 456 -2.97 11.02 -11.31
C ARG A 456 -2.57 12.48 -11.52
N TYR A 457 -3.49 13.33 -11.97
CA TYR A 457 -3.27 14.76 -12.17
C TYR A 457 -2.70 15.40 -10.90
N GLN A 458 -1.38 15.56 -10.85
CA GLN A 458 -0.64 15.90 -9.65
C GLN A 458 -0.28 17.37 -9.71
N ILE A 459 -0.76 18.06 -8.67
CA ILE A 459 -0.59 19.46 -8.32
C ILE A 459 -1.52 20.43 -9.10
N PRO A 460 -2.37 21.23 -8.40
CA PRO A 460 -3.20 22.26 -9.03
C PRO A 460 -2.33 23.41 -9.54
N THR A 461 -2.64 23.94 -10.71
CA THR A 461 -2.06 25.21 -11.16
C THR A 461 -2.61 26.37 -10.31
N SER A 462 -1.75 27.29 -9.88
CA SER A 462 -2.16 28.39 -9.01
C SER A 462 -3.18 29.31 -9.70
N PRO A 463 -4.16 29.89 -8.98
CA PRO A 463 -5.11 30.85 -9.56
C PRO A 463 -4.42 32.06 -10.20
N GLN A 464 -3.26 32.47 -9.68
CA GLN A 464 -2.45 33.56 -10.23
C GLN A 464 -1.85 33.19 -11.59
N THR A 465 -1.36 31.95 -11.76
CA THR A 465 -0.90 31.44 -13.06
C THR A 465 -2.05 31.44 -14.07
N ILE A 466 -3.24 30.98 -13.68
CA ILE A 466 -4.41 30.98 -14.57
C ILE A 466 -4.81 32.39 -14.97
N GLN A 467 -4.85 33.33 -14.03
CA GLN A 467 -5.15 34.72 -14.34
C GLN A 467 -4.13 35.30 -15.32
N LEU A 468 -2.84 35.04 -15.11
CA LEU A 468 -1.79 35.47 -16.04
C LEU A 468 -1.96 34.87 -17.44
N LEU A 469 -2.34 33.58 -17.53
CA LEU A 469 -2.65 32.95 -18.81
C LEU A 469 -3.83 33.65 -19.48
N ILE A 470 -4.91 33.94 -18.76
CA ILE A 470 -6.09 34.65 -19.28
C ILE A 470 -5.76 36.07 -19.73
N ASP A 471 -4.93 36.78 -18.97
CA ASP A 471 -4.54 38.16 -19.28
C ASP A 471 -3.65 38.24 -20.55
N ARG A 472 -2.88 37.18 -20.82
CA ARG A 472 -1.89 37.15 -21.91
C ARG A 472 -2.32 36.32 -23.12
N LEU A 473 -3.24 35.38 -22.95
CA LEU A 473 -3.77 34.48 -23.98
C LEU A 473 -5.28 34.65 -24.06
N SER A 474 -5.83 34.83 -25.27
CA SER A 474 -7.28 34.97 -25.43
C SER A 474 -8.00 33.62 -25.30
N ILE A 475 -9.02 33.56 -24.43
CA ILE A 475 -9.93 32.41 -24.30
C ILE A 475 -10.69 32.18 -25.62
N GLU A 476 -11.13 33.25 -26.28
CA GLU A 476 -11.92 33.19 -27.52
C GLU A 476 -11.13 32.64 -28.71
N SER A 477 -9.80 32.79 -28.68
CA SER A 477 -8.91 32.28 -29.72
C SER A 477 -8.64 30.76 -29.62
N GLY A 478 -9.21 30.06 -28.62
CA GLY A 478 -8.95 28.64 -28.39
C GLY A 478 -7.57 28.33 -27.80
N ASN A 479 -6.80 29.39 -27.47
CA ASN A 479 -5.44 29.27 -26.94
C ASN A 479 -5.40 28.86 -25.46
N ILE A 480 -6.49 29.09 -24.71
CA ILE A 480 -6.67 28.53 -23.37
C ILE A 480 -7.74 27.45 -23.44
N GLN A 481 -7.31 26.24 -23.19
CA GLN A 481 -8.18 25.09 -23.22
C GLN A 481 -8.95 24.96 -21.89
N PRO A 482 -10.25 24.57 -21.90
CA PRO A 482 -11.07 24.56 -20.69
C PRO A 482 -10.50 23.73 -19.52
N TRP A 483 -9.73 22.67 -19.80
CA TRP A 483 -9.10 21.85 -18.76
C TRP A 483 -8.04 22.59 -17.93
N VAL A 484 -7.41 23.63 -18.51
CA VAL A 484 -6.41 24.46 -17.82
C VAL A 484 -7.07 25.24 -16.69
N ILE A 485 -8.30 25.71 -16.89
CA ILE A 485 -9.06 26.38 -15.84
C ILE A 485 -9.56 25.34 -14.83
N LEU A 486 -10.07 24.20 -15.30
CA LEU A 486 -10.59 23.12 -14.45
C LEU A 486 -9.56 22.50 -13.51
N SER A 487 -8.28 22.43 -13.88
CA SER A 487 -7.21 21.93 -13.01
C SER A 487 -6.97 22.81 -11.78
N SER A 488 -7.19 24.13 -11.91
CA SER A 488 -7.00 25.10 -10.84
C SER A 488 -8.10 25.07 -9.79
N VAL A 489 -9.24 24.48 -10.11
CA VAL A 489 -10.41 24.37 -9.22
C VAL A 489 -10.09 23.54 -7.97
N LYS A 490 -9.08 22.66 -8.04
CA LYS A 490 -8.58 21.91 -6.88
C LYS A 490 -7.73 22.75 -5.93
N HIS A 491 -7.28 23.94 -6.33
CA HIS A 491 -6.43 24.81 -5.51
C HIS A 491 -7.23 25.41 -4.34
N PRO A 492 -6.69 25.44 -3.10
CA PRO A 492 -7.40 26.01 -1.94
C PRO A 492 -7.85 27.46 -2.13
N ASP A 493 -7.05 28.25 -2.86
CA ASP A 493 -7.33 29.67 -3.10
C ASP A 493 -8.25 29.94 -4.31
N PHE A 494 -8.78 28.91 -4.97
CA PHE A 494 -9.67 29.12 -6.10
C PHE A 494 -11.02 29.70 -5.63
N LYS A 495 -11.30 30.97 -5.99
CA LYS A 495 -12.54 31.68 -5.64
C LYS A 495 -13.31 32.22 -6.85
N ASN A 496 -12.77 32.08 -8.07
CA ASN A 496 -13.34 32.69 -9.26
C ASN A 496 -14.44 31.80 -9.88
N THR A 497 -15.59 31.71 -9.21
CA THR A 497 -16.75 30.93 -9.67
C THR A 497 -17.35 31.49 -10.96
N LYS A 498 -17.19 32.80 -11.23
CA LYS A 498 -17.60 33.42 -12.50
C LYS A 498 -16.80 32.83 -13.68
N LEU A 499 -15.47 32.86 -13.60
CA LEU A 499 -14.60 32.26 -14.62
C LEU A 499 -14.92 30.78 -14.85
N LEU A 500 -15.20 30.04 -13.77
CA LEU A 500 -15.60 28.64 -13.88
C LEU A 500 -16.93 28.50 -14.65
N ARG A 501 -17.96 29.28 -14.31
CA ARG A 501 -19.25 29.24 -15.03
C ARG A 501 -19.10 29.58 -16.51
N ASP A 502 -18.30 30.59 -16.83
CA ASP A 502 -18.00 30.99 -18.22
C ASP A 502 -17.31 29.83 -18.98
N THR A 503 -16.34 29.17 -18.32
CA THR A 503 -15.64 27.99 -18.87
C THR A 503 -16.59 26.82 -19.11
N ILE A 504 -17.50 26.54 -18.17
CA ILE A 504 -18.49 25.47 -18.29
C ILE A 504 -19.47 25.76 -19.43
N SER A 505 -19.86 27.03 -19.62
CA SER A 505 -20.68 27.45 -20.76
C SER A 505 -19.99 27.13 -22.09
N VAL A 506 -18.69 27.42 -22.21
CA VAL A 506 -17.88 27.09 -23.39
C VAL A 506 -17.81 25.57 -23.62
N ILE A 507 -17.60 24.77 -22.57
CA ILE A 507 -17.59 23.30 -22.66
C ILE A 507 -18.92 22.77 -23.19
N ASN A 508 -20.05 23.31 -22.73
CA ASN A 508 -21.38 22.89 -23.17
C ASN A 508 -21.65 23.21 -24.66
N GLN A 509 -20.90 24.14 -25.26
CA GLN A 509 -21.00 24.49 -26.68
C GLN A 509 -20.14 23.59 -27.60
N HIS A 510 -19.25 22.75 -27.05
CA HIS A 510 -18.39 21.87 -27.84
C HIS A 510 -19.14 20.67 -28.44
N HIS A 511 -18.56 20.04 -29.47
CA HIS A 511 -19.13 18.85 -30.11
C HIS A 511 -19.31 17.69 -29.11
N ARG A 512 -20.35 16.85 -29.33
CA ARG A 512 -20.74 15.74 -28.43
C ARG A 512 -19.59 14.79 -28.08
N GLN A 513 -18.61 14.59 -28.97
CA GLN A 513 -17.49 13.70 -28.73
C GLN A 513 -16.51 14.26 -27.68
N ASP A 514 -16.20 15.56 -27.74
CA ASP A 514 -15.33 16.23 -26.77
C ASP A 514 -15.98 16.31 -25.39
N LEU A 515 -17.30 16.51 -25.35
CA LEU A 515 -18.07 16.53 -24.11
C LEU A 515 -17.95 15.22 -23.31
N GLY A 516 -17.84 14.07 -24.00
CA GLY A 516 -17.65 12.78 -23.35
C GLY A 516 -16.31 12.66 -22.61
N LEU A 517 -15.25 13.22 -23.18
CA LEU A 517 -13.93 13.27 -22.55
C LEU A 517 -13.94 14.20 -21.32
N PHE A 518 -14.55 15.39 -21.45
CA PHE A 518 -14.70 16.31 -20.33
C PHE A 518 -15.48 15.69 -19.17
N LYS A 519 -16.63 15.05 -19.44
CA LYS A 519 -17.40 14.32 -18.43
C LYS A 519 -16.58 13.26 -17.71
N ARG A 520 -15.73 12.52 -18.45
CA ARG A 520 -14.85 11.52 -17.85
C ARG A 520 -13.86 12.15 -16.87
N ILE A 521 -13.16 13.22 -17.26
CA ILE A 521 -12.20 13.91 -16.38
C ILE A 521 -12.92 14.49 -15.15
N LEU A 522 -14.07 15.14 -15.35
CA LEU A 522 -14.88 15.68 -14.25
C LEU A 522 -15.30 14.59 -13.26
N ARG A 523 -15.79 13.46 -13.78
CA ARG A 523 -16.27 12.31 -13.00
C ARG A 523 -15.18 11.63 -12.19
N TYR A 524 -13.99 11.42 -12.77
CA TYR A 524 -12.96 10.60 -12.13
C TYR A 524 -11.97 11.43 -11.31
N ASP A 525 -11.69 12.67 -11.71
CA ASP A 525 -10.56 13.43 -11.17
C ASP A 525 -10.95 14.71 -10.42
N ILE A 526 -11.87 15.52 -10.96
CA ILE A 526 -12.16 16.85 -10.41
C ILE A 526 -13.24 16.78 -9.33
N LEU A 527 -14.46 16.37 -9.68
CA LEU A 527 -15.61 16.41 -8.76
C LEU A 527 -15.40 15.59 -7.48
N PRO A 528 -14.81 14.38 -7.51
CA PRO A 528 -14.54 13.63 -6.29
C PRO A 528 -13.66 14.41 -5.31
N GLU A 529 -12.62 15.07 -5.82
CA GLU A 529 -11.70 15.85 -4.98
C GLU A 529 -12.37 17.11 -4.41
N LEU A 530 -13.20 17.79 -5.21
CA LEU A 530 -14.02 18.91 -4.73
C LEU A 530 -15.00 18.47 -3.64
N CYS A 531 -15.56 17.26 -3.78
CA CYS A 531 -16.45 16.68 -2.77
C CYS A 531 -15.74 16.37 -1.46
N LYS A 532 -14.48 15.90 -1.50
CA LYS A 532 -13.68 15.72 -0.28
C LYS A 532 -13.36 17.02 0.44
N LYS A 533 -13.28 18.13 -0.30
CA LYS A 533 -12.98 19.47 0.24
C LYS A 533 -14.21 20.28 0.65
N GLY A 534 -15.42 19.83 0.29
CA GLY A 534 -16.66 20.50 0.68
C GLY A 534 -16.93 21.82 -0.06
N LEU A 535 -16.39 22.00 -1.26
CA LEU A 535 -16.48 23.26 -2.02
C LEU A 535 -17.83 23.40 -2.74
N VAL A 536 -18.92 23.64 -2.00
CA VAL A 536 -20.30 23.65 -2.53
C VAL A 536 -20.50 24.61 -3.70
N GLN A 537 -20.12 25.88 -3.53
CA GLN A 537 -20.27 26.91 -4.57
C GLN A 537 -19.54 26.58 -5.88
N VAL A 538 -18.47 25.79 -5.79
CA VAL A 538 -17.70 25.35 -6.95
C VAL A 538 -18.40 24.18 -7.63
N VAL A 539 -18.93 23.22 -6.86
CA VAL A 539 -19.68 22.07 -7.40
C VAL A 539 -20.97 22.53 -8.08
N GLU A 540 -21.65 23.54 -7.54
CA GLU A 540 -22.83 24.17 -8.14
C GLU A 540 -22.58 24.69 -9.57
N CYS A 541 -21.34 25.11 -9.88
CA CYS A 541 -21.01 25.59 -11.23
C CYS A 541 -21.13 24.51 -12.31
N PHE A 542 -21.17 23.23 -11.93
CA PHE A 542 -21.28 22.09 -12.84
C PHE A 542 -22.72 21.60 -13.06
N GLU A 543 -23.71 22.21 -12.41
CA GLU A 543 -25.13 21.84 -12.54
C GLU A 543 -25.63 21.89 -14.00
N SER A 544 -25.10 22.83 -14.79
CA SER A 544 -25.50 23.03 -16.18
C SER A 544 -25.00 21.96 -17.15
N ILE A 545 -24.13 21.04 -16.71
CA ILE A 545 -23.64 19.95 -17.57
C ILE A 545 -24.65 18.80 -17.56
N GLU A 546 -25.35 18.64 -18.68
CA GLU A 546 -26.41 17.64 -18.84
C GLU A 546 -25.92 16.21 -18.52
N GLY A 547 -26.63 15.52 -17.62
CA GLY A 547 -26.37 14.12 -17.27
C GLY A 547 -25.15 13.89 -16.38
N LEU A 548 -24.38 14.91 -16.01
CA LEU A 548 -23.18 14.73 -15.17
C LEU A 548 -23.51 14.12 -13.80
N PHE A 549 -24.48 14.72 -13.08
CA PHE A 549 -24.95 14.18 -11.80
C PHE A 549 -25.75 12.88 -11.95
N LEU A 550 -26.28 12.59 -13.15
CA LEU A 550 -26.87 11.27 -13.43
C LEU A 550 -25.79 10.18 -13.44
N GLU A 551 -24.67 10.44 -14.12
CA GLU A 551 -23.63 9.45 -14.36
C GLU A 551 -22.73 9.21 -13.13
N CYS A 552 -22.59 10.19 -12.23
CA CYS A 552 -21.65 10.10 -11.11
C CYS A 552 -22.18 10.59 -9.76
N GLY A 553 -23.41 11.10 -9.69
CA GLY A 553 -23.97 11.71 -8.47
C GLY A 553 -23.92 10.80 -7.26
N VAL A 554 -24.24 9.51 -7.41
CA VAL A 554 -24.19 8.51 -6.32
C VAL A 554 -22.83 8.47 -5.63
N ARG A 555 -21.76 8.40 -6.42
CA ARG A 555 -20.38 8.38 -5.92
C ARG A 555 -20.01 9.70 -5.25
N LEU A 556 -20.42 10.83 -5.85
CA LEU A 556 -20.14 12.16 -5.29
C LEU A 556 -20.87 12.38 -3.96
N PHE A 557 -22.13 11.95 -3.88
CA PHE A 557 -22.95 11.97 -2.67
C PHE A 557 -22.27 11.18 -1.54
N GLY A 558 -21.90 9.93 -1.81
CA GLY A 558 -21.18 9.11 -0.82
C GLY A 558 -19.83 9.71 -0.41
N THR A 559 -19.08 10.28 -1.36
CA THR A 559 -17.80 10.95 -1.07
C THR A 559 -17.98 12.15 -0.15
N ALA A 560 -19.00 12.98 -0.38
CA ALA A 560 -19.32 14.14 0.43
C ALA A 560 -19.72 13.74 1.86
N LEU A 561 -20.57 12.70 2.01
CA LEU A 561 -20.95 12.16 3.32
C LEU A 561 -19.77 11.56 4.08
N GLN A 562 -18.92 10.77 3.40
CA GLN A 562 -17.72 10.19 3.99
C GLN A 562 -16.79 11.25 4.59
N HIS A 563 -16.71 12.43 3.96
CA HIS A 563 -15.90 13.57 4.41
C HIS A 563 -16.69 14.58 5.25
N LYS A 564 -17.91 14.23 5.68
CA LYS A 564 -18.77 15.03 6.56
C LYS A 564 -19.20 16.39 5.99
N HIS A 565 -19.21 16.54 4.67
CA HIS A 565 -19.68 17.74 3.98
C HIS A 565 -21.18 17.67 3.73
N ILE A 566 -21.97 17.80 4.80
CA ILE A 566 -23.43 17.58 4.78
C ILE A 566 -24.15 18.53 3.82
N GLN A 567 -23.81 19.81 3.78
CA GLN A 567 -24.43 20.76 2.84
C GLN A 567 -24.18 20.40 1.37
N LEU A 568 -22.98 19.88 1.06
CA LEU A 568 -22.66 19.41 -0.29
C LEU A 568 -23.44 18.15 -0.65
N ALA A 569 -23.51 17.19 0.29
CA ALA A 569 -24.31 15.99 0.11
C ALA A 569 -25.79 16.33 -0.09
N LEU A 570 -26.30 17.35 0.59
CA LEU A 570 -27.68 17.82 0.46
C LEU A 570 -27.94 18.35 -0.95
N PHE A 571 -27.08 19.24 -1.44
CA PHE A 571 -27.15 19.77 -2.82
C PHE A 571 -27.13 18.63 -3.84
N ILE A 572 -26.18 17.70 -3.72
CA ILE A 572 -26.06 16.56 -4.62
C ILE A 572 -27.31 15.67 -4.51
N GLY A 573 -27.80 15.39 -3.30
CA GLY A 573 -28.98 14.57 -3.05
C GLY A 573 -30.24 15.15 -3.72
N GLN A 574 -30.44 16.46 -3.61
CA GLN A 574 -31.53 17.17 -4.30
C GLN A 574 -31.43 17.03 -5.81
N MET A 575 -30.22 17.22 -6.37
CA MET A 575 -29.98 17.06 -7.81
C MET A 575 -30.31 15.66 -8.30
N ILE A 576 -29.90 14.66 -7.53
CA ILE A 576 -30.16 13.29 -7.91
C ILE A 576 -31.66 12.94 -7.75
N ALA A 577 -32.33 13.42 -6.69
CA ALA A 577 -33.75 13.16 -6.44
C ALA A 577 -34.65 13.65 -7.59
N THR A 578 -34.31 14.75 -8.26
CA THR A 578 -35.05 15.22 -9.45
C THR A 578 -35.03 14.25 -10.64
N GLN A 579 -34.08 13.30 -10.65
CA GLN A 579 -33.86 12.36 -11.76
C GLN A 579 -34.15 10.90 -11.39
N PHE A 580 -34.85 10.66 -10.27
CA PHE A 580 -35.02 9.33 -9.65
C PHE A 580 -35.51 8.22 -10.60
N LYS A 581 -36.35 8.57 -11.60
CA LYS A 581 -36.93 7.60 -12.56
C LYS A 581 -35.92 7.05 -13.58
N LYS A 582 -34.73 7.64 -13.70
CA LYS A 582 -33.71 7.27 -14.71
C LYS A 582 -32.55 6.45 -14.13
N MET A 583 -32.58 6.10 -12.84
CA MET A 583 -31.43 5.56 -12.10
C MET A 583 -31.66 4.16 -11.47
N ASP A 584 -32.40 3.25 -12.11
CA ASP A 584 -32.82 1.98 -11.49
C ASP A 584 -31.68 1.12 -10.92
N ASP A 585 -30.52 1.06 -11.57
CA ASP A 585 -29.39 0.20 -11.18
C ASP A 585 -28.48 0.77 -10.08
N LEU A 586 -28.55 2.08 -9.80
CA LEU A 586 -27.61 2.77 -8.89
C LEU A 586 -28.20 3.09 -7.50
N LYS A 587 -29.47 2.74 -7.26
CA LYS A 587 -30.24 3.12 -6.06
C LYS A 587 -29.70 2.54 -4.75
N PRO A 588 -29.29 1.26 -4.66
CA PRO A 588 -28.83 0.68 -3.38
C PRO A 588 -27.55 1.35 -2.84
N GLN A 589 -26.69 1.85 -3.72
CA GLN A 589 -25.40 2.45 -3.35
C GLN A 589 -25.55 3.80 -2.63
N ILE A 590 -26.67 4.50 -2.83
CA ILE A 590 -26.93 5.81 -2.23
C ILE A 590 -27.31 5.65 -0.77
N LEU A 591 -28.21 4.71 -0.47
CA LEU A 591 -28.59 4.38 0.90
C LEU A 591 -27.42 3.75 1.67
N ALA A 592 -26.56 2.98 1.00
CA ALA A 592 -25.31 2.50 1.60
C ALA A 592 -24.36 3.65 2.03
N SER A 593 -24.51 4.86 1.49
CA SER A 593 -23.72 6.00 1.95
C SER A 593 -24.18 6.57 3.30
N PHE A 594 -25.36 6.19 3.79
CA PHE A 594 -25.92 6.69 5.06
C PHE A 594 -25.16 6.18 6.29
N TYR A 595 -24.35 5.12 6.13
CA TYR A 595 -23.44 4.66 7.18
C TYR A 595 -22.35 5.69 7.54
N PHE A 596 -22.14 6.72 6.71
CA PHE A 596 -21.21 7.82 7.02
C PHE A 596 -21.84 8.95 7.84
N ILE A 597 -23.14 8.90 8.13
CA ILE A 597 -23.85 9.96 8.87
C ILE A 597 -23.87 9.60 10.37
N ASP A 598 -23.17 10.40 11.18
CA ASP A 598 -23.08 10.17 12.63
C ASP A 598 -24.24 10.85 13.42
N ASN A 599 -24.88 11.89 12.87
CA ASN A 599 -25.89 12.73 13.55
C ASN A 599 -27.32 12.39 13.08
N ASP A 600 -28.26 12.26 14.03
CA ASP A 600 -29.68 11.95 13.75
C ASP A 600 -30.39 13.04 12.92
N GLN A 601 -30.11 14.32 13.16
CA GLN A 601 -30.71 15.43 12.42
C GLN A 601 -30.24 15.44 10.96
N ASP A 602 -28.94 15.23 10.74
CA ASP A 602 -28.38 15.14 9.38
C ASP A 602 -28.92 13.89 8.66
N PHE A 603 -29.10 12.78 9.39
CA PHE A 603 -29.68 11.57 8.86
C PHE A 603 -31.13 11.80 8.40
N GLU A 604 -31.95 12.39 9.26
CA GLU A 604 -33.36 12.71 8.96
C GLU A 604 -33.47 13.64 7.74
N MET A 605 -32.68 14.71 7.72
CA MET A 605 -32.65 15.64 6.60
C MET A 605 -32.27 14.95 5.29
N MET A 606 -31.24 14.10 5.29
CA MET A 606 -30.86 13.34 4.10
C MET A 606 -31.93 12.33 3.70
N TRP A 607 -32.53 11.65 4.67
CA TRP A 607 -33.59 10.66 4.45
C TRP A 607 -34.80 11.27 3.75
N ASP A 608 -35.20 12.48 4.15
CA ASP A 608 -36.33 13.22 3.57
C ASP A 608 -36.00 13.75 2.16
N VAL A 609 -34.76 14.18 1.90
CA VAL A 609 -34.35 14.72 0.58
C VAL A 609 -34.40 13.67 -0.52
N ILE A 610 -34.08 12.43 -0.19
CA ILE A 610 -34.12 11.30 -1.14
C ILE A 610 -35.31 10.36 -0.87
N GLN A 611 -36.44 10.93 -0.42
CA GLN A 611 -37.69 10.20 -0.14
C GLN A 611 -38.09 9.18 -1.22
N PRO A 612 -37.99 9.46 -2.54
CA PRO A 612 -38.33 8.48 -3.58
C PRO A 612 -37.54 7.16 -3.52
N TRP A 613 -36.42 7.14 -2.78
CA TRP A 613 -35.56 5.96 -2.59
C TRP A 613 -35.63 5.37 -1.19
N THR A 614 -36.01 6.16 -0.19
CA THR A 614 -36.16 5.70 1.18
C THR A 614 -37.54 5.13 1.48
N SER A 615 -38.53 5.31 0.58
CA SER A 615 -39.88 4.71 0.72
C SER A 615 -40.02 3.28 0.15
N PRO A 616 -39.46 2.92 -1.02
CA PRO A 616 -39.63 1.56 -1.55
C PRO A 616 -38.88 0.51 -0.72
N SER A 617 -39.61 -0.51 -0.24
CA SER A 617 -39.09 -1.56 0.65
C SER A 617 -37.89 -2.30 0.06
N LEU A 618 -37.88 -2.56 -1.25
CA LEU A 618 -36.78 -3.22 -1.96
C LEU A 618 -35.43 -2.50 -1.77
N PHE A 619 -35.41 -1.17 -1.87
CA PHE A 619 -34.16 -0.41 -1.78
C PHE A 619 -33.65 -0.34 -0.35
N VAL A 620 -34.57 -0.13 0.60
CA VAL A 620 -34.25 -0.09 2.03
C VAL A 620 -33.78 -1.45 2.52
N THR A 621 -34.43 -2.54 2.09
CA THR A 621 -34.02 -3.92 2.37
C THR A 621 -32.59 -4.18 1.86
N LYS A 622 -32.28 -3.79 0.61
CA LYS A 622 -30.91 -3.92 0.08
C LYS A 622 -29.90 -3.10 0.87
N ALA A 623 -30.26 -1.91 1.34
CA ALA A 623 -29.36 -1.05 2.11
C ALA A 623 -29.02 -1.64 3.49
N ILE A 624 -30.01 -2.16 4.21
CA ILE A 624 -29.77 -2.84 5.50
C ILE A 624 -29.10 -4.20 5.32
N SER A 625 -29.25 -4.83 4.16
CA SER A 625 -28.61 -6.11 3.84
C SER A 625 -27.15 -5.96 3.44
N SER A 626 -26.81 -4.85 2.77
CA SER A 626 -25.48 -4.64 2.21
C SER A 626 -24.36 -4.69 3.25
N SER A 627 -23.28 -5.41 2.93
CA SER A 627 -22.07 -5.38 3.74
C SER A 627 -21.41 -4.02 3.64
N ALA A 628 -21.22 -3.41 4.80
CA ALA A 628 -20.48 -2.18 4.89
C ALA A 628 -19.03 -2.53 5.29
N ASN A 629 -18.07 -2.23 4.41
CA ASN A 629 -16.62 -2.47 4.59
C ASN A 629 -16.02 -1.59 5.72
N PHE A 630 -16.59 -1.65 6.91
CA PHE A 630 -16.10 -0.96 8.10
C PHE A 630 -15.10 -1.83 8.83
N ALA A 631 -14.04 -1.18 9.35
CA ALA A 631 -13.17 -1.81 10.31
C ALA A 631 -13.99 -2.31 11.51
N PHE A 632 -13.52 -3.40 12.12
CA PHE A 632 -14.18 -4.04 13.25
C PHE A 632 -14.59 -3.07 14.37
N SER A 633 -13.74 -2.08 14.65
CA SER A 633 -13.98 -1.04 15.68
C SER A 633 -15.17 -0.12 15.39
N GLN A 634 -15.72 -0.12 14.17
CA GLN A 634 -16.79 0.77 13.73
C GLN A 634 -18.15 0.07 13.55
N ARG A 635 -18.29 -1.20 13.98
CA ARG A 635 -19.57 -1.96 13.90
C ARG A 635 -20.77 -1.27 14.56
N HIS A 636 -20.55 -0.52 15.65
CA HIS A 636 -21.60 0.27 16.28
C HIS A 636 -22.22 1.31 15.34
N ARG A 637 -21.47 1.83 14.37
CA ARG A 637 -22.01 2.73 13.34
C ARG A 637 -22.99 2.01 12.44
N VAL A 638 -22.65 0.77 12.05
CA VAL A 638 -23.50 -0.08 11.22
C VAL A 638 -24.84 -0.34 11.92
N THR A 639 -24.81 -0.83 13.16
CA THR A 639 -26.04 -1.11 13.92
C THR A 639 -26.85 0.15 14.21
N ASN A 640 -26.21 1.26 14.58
CA ASN A 640 -26.92 2.54 14.82
C ASN A 640 -27.57 3.08 13.53
N THR A 641 -26.91 2.94 12.39
CA THR A 641 -27.49 3.32 11.10
C THR A 641 -28.68 2.42 10.74
N ILE A 642 -28.60 1.11 10.98
CA ILE A 642 -29.75 0.20 10.81
C ILE A 642 -30.91 0.64 11.70
N ASP A 643 -30.65 0.97 12.97
CA ASP A 643 -31.68 1.45 13.89
C ASP A 643 -32.37 2.72 13.37
N ARG A 644 -31.59 3.67 12.84
CA ARG A 644 -32.12 4.90 12.21
C ARG A 644 -32.94 4.57 10.97
N ILE A 645 -32.44 3.71 10.08
CA ILE A 645 -33.17 3.29 8.88
C ILE A 645 -34.53 2.71 9.27
N ILE A 646 -34.57 1.77 10.21
CA ILE A 646 -35.83 1.13 10.65
C ILE A 646 -36.76 2.16 11.30
N LYS A 647 -36.23 3.04 12.16
CA LYS A 647 -37.00 4.11 12.81
C LYS A 647 -37.67 5.02 11.78
N HIS A 648 -36.92 5.53 10.80
CA HIS A 648 -37.45 6.45 9.78
C HIS A 648 -38.36 5.74 8.77
N TYR A 649 -38.03 4.51 8.38
CA TYR A 649 -38.91 3.71 7.53
C TYR A 649 -40.25 3.40 8.21
N THR A 650 -40.20 3.05 9.50
CA THR A 650 -41.41 2.84 10.33
C THR A 650 -42.25 4.11 10.44
N ARG A 651 -41.62 5.29 10.54
CA ARG A 651 -42.32 6.58 10.54
C ARG A 651 -43.14 6.76 9.26
N TYR A 652 -42.53 6.57 8.10
CA TYR A 652 -43.21 6.70 6.80
C TYR A 652 -44.24 5.58 6.58
N TYR A 653 -43.93 4.35 6.98
CA TYR A 653 -44.84 3.21 6.86
C TYR A 653 -46.13 3.39 7.68
N ASN A 654 -46.07 4.15 8.78
CA ASN A 654 -47.23 4.49 9.60
C ASN A 654 -47.83 5.87 9.27
N GLY A 655 -47.27 6.57 8.29
CA GLY A 655 -47.68 7.91 7.86
C GLY A 655 -48.46 7.89 6.54
N PRO A 656 -48.83 9.07 6.02
CA PRO A 656 -49.48 9.21 4.71
C PRO A 656 -48.60 8.73 3.54
N GLU A 657 -47.29 8.65 3.75
CA GLU A 657 -46.31 8.16 2.77
C GLU A 657 -46.55 6.70 2.38
N LYS A 658 -47.13 5.90 3.29
CA LYS A 658 -47.40 4.48 3.04
C LYS A 658 -48.23 4.28 1.78
N ASP A 659 -49.34 5.00 1.68
CA ASP A 659 -50.26 4.91 0.54
C ASP A 659 -49.70 5.65 -0.67
N GLN A 660 -48.99 6.78 -0.45
CA GLN A 660 -48.36 7.55 -1.52
C GLN A 660 -47.31 6.75 -2.30
N TYR A 661 -46.53 5.91 -1.60
CA TYR A 661 -45.41 5.16 -2.18
C TYR A 661 -45.64 3.65 -2.24
N ASN A 662 -46.85 3.17 -1.92
CA ASN A 662 -47.18 1.75 -1.83
C ASN A 662 -46.17 0.96 -0.98
N MET A 663 -45.86 1.46 0.22
CA MET A 663 -44.84 0.86 1.07
C MET A 663 -45.28 -0.51 1.59
N THR A 664 -44.37 -1.48 1.55
CA THR A 664 -44.55 -2.83 2.11
C THR A 664 -43.54 -3.08 3.23
N PRO A 665 -43.74 -4.09 4.09
CA PRO A 665 -42.71 -4.52 5.03
C PRO A 665 -41.36 -4.83 4.33
N LEU A 666 -40.26 -4.66 5.06
CA LEU A 666 -38.91 -4.97 4.61
C LEU A 666 -38.69 -6.49 4.65
N ALA A 667 -38.81 -7.15 3.50
CA ALA A 667 -38.72 -8.60 3.38
C ALA A 667 -37.27 -9.09 3.35
N LEU A 668 -36.89 -9.89 4.35
CA LEU A 668 -35.58 -10.55 4.44
C LEU A 668 -35.74 -12.02 4.03
N ASN A 669 -34.86 -12.51 3.16
CA ASN A 669 -34.87 -13.90 2.70
C ASN A 669 -33.43 -14.44 2.53
N ASN A 670 -33.28 -15.75 2.37
CA ASN A 670 -31.97 -16.41 2.23
C ASN A 670 -31.25 -16.14 0.90
N GLU A 671 -31.92 -15.56 -0.09
CA GLU A 671 -31.32 -15.23 -1.39
C GLU A 671 -30.55 -13.90 -1.36
N LEU A 672 -30.80 -13.06 -0.33
CA LEU A 672 -30.05 -11.84 -0.10
C LEU A 672 -28.67 -12.17 0.50
N GLU A 673 -27.62 -11.63 -0.11
CA GLU A 673 -26.30 -11.57 0.52
C GLU A 673 -26.35 -10.56 1.68
N ILE A 674 -26.69 -11.05 2.87
CA ILE A 674 -26.79 -10.22 4.08
C ILE A 674 -25.53 -10.40 4.93
N ASP A 675 -24.94 -9.27 5.35
CA ASP A 675 -23.84 -9.28 6.30
C ASP A 675 -24.25 -9.97 7.63
N PRO A 676 -23.48 -10.96 8.11
CA PRO A 676 -23.82 -11.70 9.34
C PRO A 676 -24.05 -10.81 10.56
N LEU A 677 -23.38 -9.66 10.67
CA LEU A 677 -23.63 -8.69 11.73
C LEU A 677 -25.02 -8.06 11.62
N ASN A 678 -25.42 -7.68 10.40
CA ASN A 678 -26.68 -7.00 10.15
C ASN A 678 -27.84 -7.94 10.43
N ILE A 679 -27.77 -9.19 9.95
CA ILE A 679 -28.84 -10.17 10.18
C ILE A 679 -28.93 -10.54 11.66
N HIS A 680 -27.81 -10.63 12.36
CA HIS A 680 -27.79 -10.87 13.79
C HIS A 680 -28.47 -9.75 14.58
N HIS A 681 -28.17 -8.50 14.23
CA HIS A 681 -28.79 -7.32 14.84
C HIS A 681 -30.30 -7.27 14.54
N LEU A 682 -30.69 -7.43 13.28
CA LEU A 682 -32.10 -7.40 12.85
C LEU A 682 -32.93 -8.49 13.53
N PHE A 683 -32.43 -9.72 13.56
CA PHE A 683 -33.16 -10.85 14.14
C PHE A 683 -33.27 -10.76 15.67
N ASN A 684 -32.28 -10.19 16.37
CA ASN A 684 -32.33 -10.09 17.83
C ASN A 684 -33.17 -8.92 18.35
N TYR A 685 -33.21 -7.80 17.62
CA TYR A 685 -33.87 -6.57 18.10
C TYR A 685 -35.17 -6.24 17.36
N TYR A 686 -35.37 -6.76 16.15
CA TYR A 686 -36.49 -6.37 15.28
C TYR A 686 -37.28 -7.54 14.69
N ARG A 687 -37.09 -8.77 15.18
CA ARG A 687 -37.86 -9.94 14.73
C ARG A 687 -39.38 -9.77 14.86
N ASP A 688 -39.82 -9.12 15.92
CA ASP A 688 -41.25 -8.88 16.18
C ASP A 688 -41.71 -7.49 15.66
N CYS A 689 -40.87 -6.80 14.89
CA CYS A 689 -41.21 -5.50 14.31
C CYS A 689 -42.16 -5.70 13.10
N PRO A 690 -43.36 -5.10 13.06
CA PRO A 690 -44.33 -5.32 11.97
C PRO A 690 -43.89 -4.76 10.62
N VAL A 691 -42.79 -4.01 10.61
CA VAL A 691 -42.20 -3.37 9.43
C VAL A 691 -41.07 -4.22 8.85
N ILE A 692 -40.64 -5.29 9.53
CA ILE A 692 -39.66 -6.26 9.03
C ILE A 692 -40.33 -7.62 8.87
N ASP A 693 -40.16 -8.23 7.71
CA ASP A 693 -40.74 -9.53 7.40
C ASP A 693 -39.65 -10.59 7.27
N PHE A 694 -39.65 -11.53 8.22
CA PHE A 694 -38.76 -12.69 8.27
C PHE A 694 -39.45 -13.98 7.79
N THR A 695 -40.66 -13.92 7.22
CA THR A 695 -41.46 -15.11 6.86
C THR A 695 -40.71 -16.06 5.94
N ASP A 696 -39.94 -15.50 5.00
CA ASP A 696 -39.16 -16.26 4.01
C ASP A 696 -37.67 -16.40 4.41
N PHE A 697 -37.30 -16.05 5.65
CA PHE A 697 -35.93 -16.17 6.16
C PHE A 697 -35.76 -17.42 7.04
N ASN A 698 -35.09 -18.43 6.50
CA ASN A 698 -34.67 -19.63 7.19
C ASN A 698 -33.28 -19.42 7.84
N ILE A 699 -33.27 -19.21 9.15
CA ILE A 699 -32.04 -19.02 9.92
C ILE A 699 -31.11 -20.24 9.85
N ASP A 700 -31.64 -21.46 9.85
CA ASP A 700 -30.84 -22.69 9.84
C ASP A 700 -30.13 -22.88 8.50
N GLN A 701 -30.78 -22.51 7.39
CA GLN A 701 -30.17 -22.52 6.05
C GLN A 701 -29.07 -21.45 5.91
N TYR A 702 -29.28 -20.26 6.48
CA TYR A 702 -28.28 -19.19 6.47
C TYR A 702 -27.00 -19.59 7.22
N TYR A 703 -27.14 -20.31 8.34
CA TYR A 703 -26.02 -20.85 9.11
C TYR A 703 -25.14 -21.82 8.32
N ILE A 704 -25.77 -22.72 7.56
CA ILE A 704 -25.07 -23.71 6.72
C ILE A 704 -24.27 -23.00 5.61
N GLN A 705 -24.76 -21.88 5.10
CA GLN A 705 -24.15 -21.12 4.01
C GLN A 705 -23.01 -20.18 4.47
N THR A 706 -22.86 -19.92 5.77
CA THR A 706 -21.92 -18.91 6.31
C THR A 706 -20.84 -19.49 7.23
N ASP A 707 -20.60 -20.81 7.16
CA ASP A 707 -19.58 -21.54 7.95
C ASP A 707 -19.65 -21.31 9.47
N GLY A 708 -20.85 -21.05 10.02
CA GLY A 708 -21.12 -21.16 11.45
C GLY A 708 -20.49 -20.09 12.38
N ILE A 709 -20.14 -18.92 11.87
CA ILE A 709 -19.28 -17.96 12.61
C ILE A 709 -20.01 -17.14 13.71
N ILE A 710 -21.35 -17.19 13.85
CA ILE A 710 -22.09 -16.32 14.79
C ILE A 710 -23.09 -17.09 15.67
N PRO A 711 -22.93 -17.18 17.00
CA PRO A 711 -23.92 -17.80 17.86
C PRO A 711 -25.13 -16.88 18.07
N PHE A 712 -26.30 -17.26 17.55
CA PHE A 712 -27.58 -16.72 18.01
C PHE A 712 -27.94 -17.35 19.36
N THR A 713 -28.17 -16.52 20.38
CA THR A 713 -28.85 -16.99 21.59
C THR A 713 -30.31 -17.27 21.25
N LYS A 714 -30.66 -18.54 21.00
CA LYS A 714 -32.05 -18.99 21.10
C LYS A 714 -32.52 -18.65 22.52
N LYS A 715 -33.44 -17.68 22.64
CA LYS A 715 -34.24 -17.52 23.86
C LYS A 715 -35.36 -18.55 23.85
#